data_AF-A0A3G6S8H1-F1
#
_entry.id   AF-A0A3G6S8H1-F1
#
_cell.length_a   1.000
_cell.length_b   1.000
_cell.length_c   1.000
_cell.angle_alpha   90.00
_cell.angle_beta   90.00
_cell.angle_gamma   90.00
#
_symmetry.space_group_name_H-M   'P 1'
#
loop_
_entity.id
_entity.type
_entity.pdbx_description
1 polymer ?
#
loop_
_entity_poly.entity_id
_entity_poly.type
_entity_poly.pdbx_seq_one_letter_code
_entity_poly.pdbx_strand_id
1 'polypeptide(L)'
;MTQDANLRKSGKWFINKYDKIGRVVYTGIIPGGSRSEMQNQAGDKYIVETRDSNGFTRNGMQIFYSNNMFVDIETVLTINYYDTYPSLPPEITIPASIMNQSVITDNSAASISTRGLQLASYTKNVEDDNWTKGFTFYDRRARNISTYTLNHLGGYTKIEKELSFTGLEKKKVTLHKRVSTDIERVITENFDYDHQDRLVVHTHQVDNNPIEILAQNKYNEISQLESKKVGGTDPSQPLQTMDYRYNIRGWMTYINNPNSLGNDLFGYKINYNQVDGLEVPNQDFTDLKVKPRFNGNIAEVSWKTLAEDNEPLKTYGYVYDPLNRLSAGFYQKAGNESAKEFYEKIDYDFNGNISRLRRSGEMTIGNTTAFAIDNLKYDYIGNKLTKITDQQQNPTGYPYIPTPATITYDNDNSEGNGNMTSHPDKGIYQITYNYLNLPNYYGITQSDPFFGAKNYNLFYFYRADGTKISKTYSSGGGKGQDSTTQITDYLDGFQYTYYENSGPCPWCKTSITFDQENLKGGIIGPIKPIKPKWILDFVPISGGFYSFTENRYIYQYVDHLGNARVNYAKNSSGILEIVDTNNYYPFGLNHIGGGSKGLLGGYSNYKYNGKELQESGMYDYGARMYMPDIGRWGVLDPQAEKSRRFSPYSYALNNPIRFTDPDGRSELDWIRKDGVWQYNENITTAQQAQKLPGVDGFAENGTVLANASIDGGKRGFVQLNKGGTADWLDTDELGSMKAIFHALPMSLGGKWTTWTHEDFPQITNTGGLARTDFDASTWDKFRPGDKVTNLDWGSFVAPSTFPADGSKKMATWAGRIYAAVWGGDRMREFSDLFRSQKGSDTVYSSYPTWTIDQKGSFKDTIPGIWHRRDDTLAYPRLIDRTDSSRHIKIKNFK
;
A
#
# COMPACT_ATOMS: atom_id res chain seq x y z
N MET A 1 5.63 18.16 20.64
CA MET A 1 7.03 18.04 20.19
C MET A 1 7.38 16.58 20.10
N THR A 2 8.26 16.22 19.19
CA THR A 2 8.76 14.85 19.01
C THR A 2 10.27 14.87 18.75
N GLN A 3 10.95 13.78 19.07
CA GLN A 3 12.39 13.62 18.88
C GLN A 3 12.69 12.13 18.65
N ASP A 4 13.35 11.82 17.54
CA ASP A 4 13.88 10.50 17.24
C ASP A 4 15.36 10.39 17.67
N ALA A 5 16.02 9.27 17.39
CA ALA A 5 17.40 9.06 17.84
C ALA A 5 18.39 10.03 17.15
N ASN A 6 18.19 10.32 15.87
CA ASN A 6 19.05 11.22 15.10
C ASN A 6 18.88 12.69 15.51
N LEU A 7 17.65 13.13 15.78
CA LEU A 7 17.35 14.44 16.35
C LEU A 7 17.90 14.57 17.77
N ARG A 8 17.79 13.52 18.60
CA ARG A 8 18.40 13.52 19.93
C ARG A 8 19.91 13.69 19.88
N LYS A 9 20.58 12.96 18.99
CA LYS A 9 22.03 13.07 18.77
C LYS A 9 22.46 14.49 18.38
N SER A 10 21.59 15.23 17.69
CA SER A 10 21.85 16.63 17.31
C SER A 10 21.33 17.66 18.31
N GLY A 11 20.71 17.24 19.43
CA GLY A 11 20.11 18.15 20.41
C GLY A 11 18.89 18.90 19.87
N LYS A 12 18.16 18.30 18.92
CA LYS A 12 17.05 18.93 18.20
C LYS A 12 15.71 18.27 18.51
N TRP A 13 14.64 19.04 18.35
CA TRP A 13 13.26 18.61 18.51
C TRP A 13 12.42 19.09 17.35
N PHE A 14 11.51 18.23 16.89
CA PHE A 14 10.45 18.62 15.98
C PHE A 14 9.30 19.24 16.78
N ILE A 15 8.76 20.36 16.28
CA ILE A 15 7.69 21.12 16.93
C ILE A 15 6.54 21.40 15.96
N ASN A 16 5.32 21.29 16.47
CA ASN A 16 4.11 21.81 15.84
C ASN A 16 3.65 23.02 16.64
N LYS A 17 3.34 24.12 15.95
CA LYS A 17 2.69 25.30 16.51
C LYS A 17 1.25 25.34 16.07
N TYR A 18 0.38 25.77 16.98
CA TYR A 18 -1.06 25.70 16.81
C TYR A 18 -1.68 27.10 16.93
N ASP A 19 -2.82 27.32 16.27
CA ASP A 19 -3.65 28.47 16.54
C ASP A 19 -4.56 28.26 17.77
N LYS A 20 -5.38 29.28 18.06
CA LYS A 20 -6.33 29.28 19.20
C LYS A 20 -7.35 28.14 19.18
N ILE A 21 -7.62 27.53 18.03
CA ILE A 21 -8.60 26.44 17.88
C ILE A 21 -7.93 25.09 17.60
N GLY A 22 -6.61 25.00 17.76
CA GLY A 22 -5.87 23.74 17.68
C GLY A 22 -5.47 23.30 16.27
N ARG A 23 -5.53 24.18 15.26
CA ARG A 23 -5.04 23.89 13.90
C ARG A 23 -3.53 24.14 13.82
N VAL A 24 -2.78 23.27 13.14
CA VAL A 24 -1.32 23.41 12.98
C VAL A 24 -1.03 24.58 12.03
N VAL A 25 -0.47 25.67 12.54
CA VAL A 25 -0.14 26.88 11.75
C VAL A 25 1.24 26.82 11.12
N TYR A 26 2.22 26.22 11.79
CA TYR A 26 3.51 25.94 11.19
C TYR A 26 4.25 24.88 12.00
N THR A 27 5.17 24.19 11.32
CA THR A 27 6.02 23.16 11.90
C THR A 27 7.48 23.55 11.77
N GLY A 28 8.34 22.99 12.63
CA GLY A 28 9.75 23.34 12.60
C GLY A 28 10.65 22.44 13.43
N ILE A 29 11.92 22.80 13.44
CA ILE A 29 12.98 22.19 14.24
C ILE A 29 13.53 23.26 15.18
N ILE A 30 13.59 22.92 16.47
CA ILE A 30 14.16 23.76 17.53
C ILE A 30 15.34 23.03 18.18
N PRO A 31 16.35 23.75 18.71
CA PRO A 31 17.30 23.18 19.65
C PRO A 31 16.58 22.93 20.98
N GLY A 32 17.07 21.96 21.76
CA GLY A 32 16.48 21.68 23.07
C GLY A 32 17.27 20.68 23.90
N GLY A 33 16.93 20.62 25.18
CA GLY A 33 17.51 19.70 26.13
C GLY A 33 16.82 18.33 26.14
N SER A 34 16.93 17.65 27.27
CA SER A 34 16.22 16.42 27.57
C SER A 34 14.70 16.58 27.47
N ARG A 35 13.99 15.47 27.27
CA ARG A 35 12.52 15.43 27.27
C ARG A 35 11.91 16.11 28.50
N SER A 36 12.53 15.93 29.68
CA SER A 36 12.07 16.52 30.94
C SER A 36 12.16 18.05 30.92
N GLU A 37 13.28 18.59 30.44
CA GLU A 37 13.48 20.05 30.32
C GLU A 37 12.48 20.67 29.34
N MET A 38 12.30 20.05 28.16
CA MET A 38 11.34 20.54 27.17
C MET A 38 9.90 20.49 27.70
N GLN A 39 9.55 19.44 28.45
CA GLN A 39 8.23 19.33 29.09
C GLN A 39 8.04 20.41 30.17
N ASN A 40 9.05 20.69 30.98
CA ASN A 40 9.00 21.73 32.01
C ASN A 40 8.88 23.13 31.39
N GLN A 41 9.54 23.40 30.26
CA GLN A 41 9.40 24.66 29.54
C GLN A 41 7.97 24.91 29.03
N ALA A 42 7.28 23.83 28.62
CA ALA A 42 5.90 23.86 28.16
C ALA A 42 4.87 23.91 29.30
N GLY A 43 5.22 23.41 30.50
CA GLY A 43 4.31 23.18 31.62
C GLY A 43 3.38 24.34 31.94
N ASP A 44 2.08 24.05 32.07
CA ASP A 44 0.98 24.95 32.42
C ASP A 44 0.79 26.20 31.53
N LYS A 45 1.42 26.24 30.34
CA LYS A 45 1.29 27.35 29.40
C LYS A 45 0.29 27.05 28.28
N TYR A 46 -0.54 28.04 27.98
CA TYR A 46 -1.37 28.05 26.77
C TYR A 46 -0.55 28.59 25.59
N ILE A 47 0.01 27.67 24.80
CA ILE A 47 0.92 28.00 23.69
C ILE A 47 0.14 27.97 22.39
N VAL A 48 -0.24 29.16 21.93
CA VAL A 48 -0.92 29.36 20.64
C VAL A 48 -0.30 30.53 19.92
N GLU A 49 -0.37 30.47 18.60
CA GLU A 49 0.05 31.56 17.73
C GLU A 49 -1.16 32.26 17.13
N THR A 50 -1.01 33.55 16.86
CA THR A 50 -2.02 34.38 16.21
C THR A 50 -1.47 35.01 14.95
N ARG A 51 -2.36 35.36 14.01
CA ARG A 51 -1.99 36.17 12.85
C ARG A 51 -1.31 37.45 13.32
N ASP A 52 -0.15 37.73 12.75
CA ASP A 52 0.65 38.92 13.04
C ASP A 52 1.13 39.50 11.70
N SER A 53 0.83 40.78 11.46
CA SER A 53 1.24 41.49 10.25
C SER A 53 2.75 41.74 10.20
N ASN A 54 3.40 41.87 11.34
CA ASN A 54 4.86 42.02 11.42
C ASN A 54 5.54 40.65 11.35
N GLY A 55 4.97 39.65 12.03
CA GLY A 55 5.41 38.26 11.98
C GLY A 55 6.91 38.08 12.29
N PHE A 56 7.53 37.07 11.68
CA PHE A 56 8.98 36.86 11.75
C PHE A 56 9.53 36.22 10.47
N THR A 57 10.84 36.32 10.25
CA THR A 57 11.51 35.75 9.08
C THR A 57 12.41 34.59 9.46
N ARG A 58 12.26 33.45 8.77
CA ARG A 58 13.15 32.29 8.90
C ARG A 58 13.27 31.54 7.59
N ASN A 59 14.46 30.98 7.29
CA ASN A 59 14.76 30.26 6.04
C ASN A 59 14.32 31.02 4.78
N GLY A 60 14.58 32.33 4.73
CA GLY A 60 14.18 33.20 3.61
C GLY A 60 12.68 33.46 3.47
N MET A 61 11.84 33.01 4.41
CA MET A 61 10.39 33.15 4.37
C MET A 61 9.87 34.09 5.46
N GLN A 62 9.04 35.06 5.07
CA GLN A 62 8.25 35.86 6.00
C GLN A 62 7.02 35.06 6.46
N ILE A 63 6.88 34.90 7.76
CA ILE A 63 5.82 34.12 8.40
C ILE A 63 4.91 35.08 9.14
N PHE A 64 3.65 35.14 8.74
CA PHE A 64 2.65 36.08 9.27
C PHE A 64 1.89 35.49 10.48
N TYR A 65 2.66 34.96 11.42
CA TYR A 65 2.17 34.48 12.71
C TYR A 65 3.11 34.98 13.80
N SER A 66 2.60 35.08 15.03
CA SER A 66 3.45 35.27 16.20
C SER A 66 4.41 34.09 16.39
N ASN A 67 5.48 34.32 17.17
CA ASN A 67 6.39 33.28 17.63
C ASN A 67 6.76 33.57 19.09
N ASN A 68 5.78 33.48 19.99
CA ASN A 68 5.91 34.03 21.35
C ASN A 68 6.57 33.06 22.35
N MET A 69 6.59 31.77 22.05
CA MET A 69 7.13 30.71 22.90
C MET A 69 7.96 29.75 22.05
N PHE A 70 8.97 29.07 22.58
CA PHE A 70 9.90 28.28 21.77
C PHE A 70 10.45 29.08 20.58
N VAL A 71 10.91 30.29 20.88
CA VAL A 71 11.21 31.34 19.88
C VAL A 71 12.43 30.99 19.01
N ASP A 72 13.30 30.12 19.52
CA ASP A 72 14.57 29.71 18.90
C ASP A 72 14.39 28.66 17.80
N ILE A 73 13.41 28.83 16.92
CA ILE A 73 13.16 27.93 15.79
C ILE A 73 14.33 28.02 14.82
N GLU A 74 15.14 26.97 14.71
CA GLU A 74 16.23 26.89 13.73
C GLU A 74 15.68 26.89 12.31
N THR A 75 14.77 25.95 12.04
CA THR A 75 14.21 25.73 10.70
C THR A 75 12.70 25.65 10.77
N VAL A 76 12.01 26.42 9.93
CA VAL A 76 10.56 26.26 9.69
C VAL A 76 10.36 25.35 8.48
N LEU A 77 9.46 24.39 8.60
CA LEU A 77 9.29 23.30 7.63
C LEU A 77 8.01 23.45 6.80
N THR A 78 6.89 23.72 7.46
CA THR A 78 5.60 23.97 6.80
C THR A 78 4.89 25.15 7.46
N ILE A 79 4.06 25.86 6.70
CA ILE A 79 3.24 26.98 7.17
C ILE A 79 1.85 26.86 6.56
N ASN A 80 0.81 26.91 7.38
CA ASN A 80 -0.59 26.86 6.96
C ASN A 80 -1.30 28.15 7.35
N TYR A 81 -1.94 28.78 6.37
CA TYR A 81 -2.76 29.97 6.59
C TYR A 81 -4.23 29.60 6.53
N TYR A 82 -4.95 29.97 7.58
CA TYR A 82 -6.38 29.75 7.70
C TYR A 82 -7.15 31.06 7.74
N ASP A 83 -8.42 31.01 7.35
CA ASP A 83 -9.43 32.08 7.44
C ASP A 83 -9.17 33.31 6.55
N THR A 84 -7.92 33.78 6.44
CA THR A 84 -7.48 34.95 5.65
C THR A 84 -6.24 34.61 4.84
N TYR A 85 -6.17 35.09 3.60
CA TYR A 85 -4.98 34.85 2.78
C TYR A 85 -3.76 35.58 3.38
N PRO A 86 -2.54 35.03 3.28
CA PRO A 86 -1.33 35.83 3.41
C PRO A 86 -1.22 36.80 2.22
N SER A 87 -0.25 37.72 2.25
CA SER A 87 0.02 38.58 1.09
C SER A 87 0.21 37.71 -0.16
N LEU A 88 -0.68 37.87 -1.15
CA LEU A 88 -0.62 37.12 -2.38
C LEU A 88 0.52 37.63 -3.26
N PRO A 89 1.22 36.75 -3.99
CA PRO A 89 2.16 37.14 -5.05
C PRO A 89 1.47 38.02 -6.10
N PRO A 90 2.18 38.98 -6.73
CA PRO A 90 1.59 39.90 -7.72
C PRO A 90 0.86 39.21 -8.88
N GLU A 91 1.30 38.02 -9.26
CA GLU A 91 0.72 37.20 -10.32
C GLU A 91 -0.58 36.47 -9.90
N ILE A 92 -0.92 36.47 -8.62
CA ILE A 92 -2.11 35.79 -8.08
C ILE A 92 -3.11 36.84 -7.59
N THR A 93 -4.32 36.78 -8.15
CA THR A 93 -5.48 37.54 -7.66
C THR A 93 -6.59 36.58 -7.26
N ILE A 94 -7.44 36.98 -6.32
CA ILE A 94 -8.64 36.21 -5.97
C ILE A 94 -9.68 36.44 -7.09
N PRO A 95 -9.97 35.44 -7.94
CA PRO A 95 -10.90 35.64 -9.04
C PRO A 95 -12.34 35.71 -8.49
N ALA A 96 -13.22 36.48 -9.13
CA ALA A 96 -14.63 36.55 -8.73
C ALA A 96 -15.40 35.23 -9.00
N SER A 97 -14.99 34.51 -10.04
CA SER A 97 -15.55 33.22 -10.43
C SER A 97 -14.53 32.34 -11.14
N ILE A 98 -14.65 31.03 -10.98
CA ILE A 98 -13.85 30.01 -11.69
C ILE A 98 -14.82 29.01 -12.33
N MET A 99 -14.72 28.83 -13.64
CA MET A 99 -15.63 27.94 -14.41
C MET A 99 -17.12 28.18 -14.07
N ASN A 100 -17.56 29.44 -14.09
CA ASN A 100 -18.92 29.89 -13.73
C ASN A 100 -19.36 29.65 -12.28
N GLN A 101 -18.46 29.23 -11.38
CA GLN A 101 -18.73 29.10 -9.96
C GLN A 101 -18.18 30.31 -9.21
N SER A 102 -19.01 30.96 -8.40
CA SER A 102 -18.58 32.11 -7.58
C SER A 102 -17.59 31.69 -6.50
N VAL A 103 -16.50 32.46 -6.37
CA VAL A 103 -15.46 32.23 -5.36
C VAL A 103 -15.78 33.03 -4.10
N ILE A 104 -15.64 32.40 -2.93
CA ILE A 104 -15.77 33.10 -1.66
C ILE A 104 -14.49 33.88 -1.33
N THR A 105 -14.63 34.99 -0.62
CA THR A 105 -13.50 35.86 -0.24
C THR A 105 -13.21 35.77 1.25
N ASP A 106 -12.03 36.25 1.65
CA ASP A 106 -11.64 36.41 3.05
C ASP A 106 -12.18 37.68 3.71
N ASN A 107 -13.08 38.40 3.02
CA ASN A 107 -13.84 39.49 3.62
C ASN A 107 -14.78 38.93 4.70
N SER A 108 -14.37 39.10 5.94
CA SER A 108 -15.08 38.58 7.10
C SER A 108 -16.45 39.24 7.37
N ALA A 109 -16.76 40.35 6.68
CA ALA A 109 -18.07 41.00 6.72
C ALA A 109 -19.06 40.45 5.67
N ALA A 110 -18.60 39.62 4.73
CA ALA A 110 -19.48 38.97 3.77
C ALA A 110 -20.37 37.91 4.44
N SER A 111 -21.56 37.67 3.89
CA SER A 111 -22.50 36.65 4.41
C SER A 111 -21.96 35.22 4.34
N ILE A 112 -21.03 34.96 3.41
CA ILE A 112 -20.27 33.72 3.28
C ILE A 112 -18.81 34.14 3.09
N SER A 113 -17.91 33.57 3.90
CA SER A 113 -16.48 33.88 3.87
C SER A 113 -15.65 32.62 4.06
N THR A 114 -14.35 32.74 3.92
CA THR A 114 -13.37 31.65 4.09
C THR A 114 -13.09 31.23 5.53
N ARG A 115 -13.83 31.74 6.52
CA ARG A 115 -13.63 31.37 7.94
C ARG A 115 -13.77 29.85 8.12
N GLY A 116 -12.81 29.25 8.82
CA GLY A 116 -12.68 27.82 9.05
C GLY A 116 -11.81 27.08 8.02
N LEU A 117 -11.52 27.68 6.87
CA LEU A 117 -10.85 27.01 5.76
C LEU A 117 -9.34 27.29 5.72
N GLN A 118 -8.58 26.32 5.21
CA GLN A 118 -7.17 26.50 4.87
C GLN A 118 -7.05 27.17 3.50
N LEU A 119 -6.37 28.31 3.44
CA LEU A 119 -6.29 29.15 2.24
C LEU A 119 -4.93 29.10 1.56
N ALA A 120 -3.87 28.85 2.33
CA ALA A 120 -2.54 28.64 1.78
C ALA A 120 -1.73 27.62 2.60
N SER A 121 -0.81 26.95 1.93
CA SER A 121 0.14 26.00 2.51
C SER A 121 1.51 26.21 1.88
N TYR A 122 2.51 26.56 2.68
CA TYR A 122 3.89 26.72 2.24
C TYR A 122 4.71 25.57 2.79
N THR A 123 5.46 24.91 1.91
CA THR A 123 6.28 23.76 2.26
C THR A 123 7.70 24.01 1.80
N LYS A 124 8.63 23.97 2.74
CA LYS A 124 10.07 24.11 2.47
C LYS A 124 10.61 22.82 1.86
N ASN A 125 11.62 22.95 1.03
CA ASN A 125 12.47 21.82 0.67
C ASN A 125 13.35 21.44 1.88
N VAL A 126 13.71 20.16 2.00
CA VAL A 126 14.49 19.68 3.14
C VAL A 126 15.97 20.03 2.95
N GLU A 127 16.50 19.74 1.77
CA GLU A 127 17.91 19.86 1.44
C GLU A 127 18.32 21.29 1.01
N ASP A 128 17.36 22.15 0.66
CA ASP A 128 17.59 23.56 0.36
C ASP A 128 16.51 24.48 0.98
N ASP A 129 16.76 25.78 1.02
CA ASP A 129 15.84 26.77 1.60
C ASP A 129 14.83 27.32 0.55
N ASN A 130 14.59 26.59 -0.53
CA ASN A 130 13.52 26.92 -1.48
C ASN A 130 12.15 26.43 -0.98
N TRP A 131 11.08 27.03 -1.50
CA TRP A 131 9.72 26.84 -1.02
C TRP A 131 8.72 26.59 -2.14
N THR A 132 7.82 25.65 -1.90
CA THR A 132 6.59 25.48 -2.69
C THR A 132 5.43 26.17 -1.96
N LYS A 133 4.64 26.98 -2.66
CA LYS A 133 3.53 27.75 -2.08
C LYS A 133 2.22 27.38 -2.76
N GLY A 134 1.33 26.71 -2.04
CA GLY A 134 -0.02 26.38 -2.48
C GLY A 134 -1.04 27.40 -1.98
N PHE A 135 -1.97 27.76 -2.84
CA PHE A 135 -3.14 28.59 -2.54
C PHE A 135 -4.40 27.82 -2.96
N THR A 136 -5.45 27.87 -2.16
CA THR A 136 -6.71 27.16 -2.42
C THR A 136 -7.87 28.14 -2.48
N PHE A 137 -8.74 27.96 -3.47
CA PHE A 137 -9.94 28.78 -3.68
C PHE A 137 -11.19 27.91 -3.58
N TYR A 138 -12.23 28.48 -2.97
CA TYR A 138 -13.43 27.75 -2.61
C TYR A 138 -14.68 28.38 -3.22
N ASP A 139 -15.69 27.55 -3.48
CA ASP A 139 -17.01 28.01 -3.88
C ASP A 139 -17.87 28.44 -2.67
N ARG A 140 -19.12 28.86 -2.93
CA ARG A 140 -20.07 29.24 -1.87
C ARG A 140 -20.48 28.11 -0.92
N ARG A 141 -20.12 26.85 -1.22
CA ARG A 141 -20.33 25.67 -0.38
C ARG A 141 -19.04 25.22 0.33
N ALA A 142 -17.99 26.05 0.30
CA ALA A 142 -16.68 25.74 0.85
C ALA A 142 -16.00 24.51 0.22
N ARG A 143 -16.33 24.19 -1.04
CA ARG A 143 -15.69 23.12 -1.81
C ARG A 143 -14.50 23.68 -2.58
N ASN A 144 -13.39 22.95 -2.62
CA ASN A 144 -12.19 23.34 -3.36
C ASN A 144 -12.46 23.29 -4.86
N ILE A 145 -12.44 24.45 -5.52
CA ILE A 145 -12.65 24.60 -6.96
C ILE A 145 -11.38 25.03 -7.70
N SER A 146 -10.34 25.46 -6.98
CA SER A 146 -9.04 25.70 -7.60
C SER A 146 -7.89 25.65 -6.60
N THR A 147 -6.76 25.14 -7.08
CA THR A 147 -5.48 25.21 -6.39
C THR A 147 -4.45 25.86 -7.28
N TYR A 148 -3.68 26.79 -6.74
CA TYR A 148 -2.54 27.40 -7.41
C TYR A 148 -1.28 27.09 -6.62
N THR A 149 -0.37 26.31 -7.19
CA THR A 149 0.88 25.91 -6.55
C THR A 149 2.05 26.57 -7.27
N LEU A 150 2.69 27.56 -6.63
CA LEU A 150 4.00 28.05 -7.06
C LEU A 150 5.06 27.03 -6.66
N ASN A 151 5.79 26.51 -7.63
CA ASN A 151 6.85 25.55 -7.38
C ASN A 151 8.14 26.25 -6.94
N HIS A 152 9.07 25.46 -6.39
CA HIS A 152 10.36 25.95 -5.87
C HIS A 152 11.32 26.50 -6.94
N LEU A 153 11.01 26.33 -8.24
CA LEU A 153 11.79 26.82 -9.38
C LEU A 153 11.23 28.13 -9.96
N GLY A 154 10.12 28.64 -9.43
CA GLY A 154 9.47 29.88 -9.88
C GLY A 154 8.44 29.68 -11.01
N GLY A 155 8.12 28.44 -11.39
CA GLY A 155 6.94 28.12 -12.20
C GLY A 155 5.72 27.84 -11.33
N TYR A 156 4.66 27.28 -11.93
CA TYR A 156 3.44 26.93 -11.21
C TYR A 156 2.69 25.76 -11.82
N THR A 157 1.82 25.18 -11.00
CA THR A 157 0.72 24.33 -11.43
C THR A 157 -0.58 24.93 -10.90
N LYS A 158 -1.51 25.26 -11.80
CA LYS A 158 -2.85 25.75 -11.47
C LYS A 158 -3.86 24.69 -11.88
N ILE A 159 -4.68 24.24 -10.94
CA ILE A 159 -5.79 23.32 -11.21
C ILE A 159 -7.08 24.09 -10.96
N GLU A 160 -8.00 24.02 -11.89
CA GLU A 160 -9.35 24.57 -11.79
C GLU A 160 -10.36 23.47 -12.07
N LYS A 161 -11.45 23.45 -11.29
CA LYS A 161 -12.46 22.41 -11.32
C LYS A 161 -13.85 22.99 -11.47
N GLU A 162 -14.64 22.40 -12.34
CA GLU A 162 -16.10 22.56 -12.36
C GLU A 162 -16.70 21.38 -11.60
N LEU A 163 -17.47 21.67 -10.54
CA LEU A 163 -18.08 20.63 -9.72
C LEU A 163 -19.57 20.49 -10.01
N SER A 164 -20.09 19.27 -9.92
CA SER A 164 -21.51 18.98 -9.90
C SER A 164 -22.17 19.57 -8.64
N PHE A 165 -23.50 19.50 -8.56
CA PHE A 165 -24.21 19.83 -7.33
C PHE A 165 -23.78 18.94 -6.16
N THR A 166 -23.58 17.64 -6.41
CA THR A 166 -23.12 16.64 -5.43
C THR A 166 -21.62 16.74 -5.10
N GLY A 167 -20.85 17.55 -5.85
CA GLY A 167 -19.43 17.78 -5.60
C GLY A 167 -18.48 16.95 -6.46
N LEU A 168 -19.00 16.16 -7.41
CA LEU A 168 -18.21 15.43 -8.39
C LEU A 168 -17.55 16.37 -9.39
N GLU A 169 -16.32 16.07 -9.80
CA GLU A 169 -15.60 16.85 -10.81
C GLU A 169 -16.21 16.61 -12.18
N LYS A 170 -16.82 17.61 -12.82
CA LYS A 170 -17.30 17.52 -14.21
C LYS A 170 -16.22 17.87 -15.22
N LYS A 171 -15.40 18.85 -14.87
CA LYS A 171 -14.30 19.35 -15.70
C LYS A 171 -13.13 19.74 -14.81
N LYS A 172 -11.93 19.41 -15.26
CA LYS A 172 -10.68 19.79 -14.61
C LYS A 172 -9.75 20.37 -15.66
N VAL A 173 -9.22 21.56 -15.41
CA VAL A 173 -8.19 22.19 -16.24
C VAL A 173 -6.94 22.37 -15.41
N THR A 174 -5.82 21.82 -15.89
CA THR A 174 -4.51 21.93 -15.29
C THR A 174 -3.62 22.78 -16.19
N LEU A 175 -3.13 23.90 -15.68
CA LEU A 175 -2.15 24.76 -16.34
C LEU A 175 -0.81 24.59 -15.64
N HIS A 176 0.27 24.39 -16.39
CA HIS A 176 1.57 24.07 -15.82
C HIS A 176 2.73 24.78 -16.51
N LYS A 177 3.68 25.25 -15.70
CA LYS A 177 5.01 25.73 -16.09
C LYS A 177 6.05 25.24 -15.10
N ARG A 178 7.19 24.77 -15.59
CA ARG A 178 8.35 24.45 -14.74
C ARG A 178 9.03 25.71 -14.21
N VAL A 179 9.38 26.65 -15.10
CA VAL A 179 9.83 28.02 -14.74
C VAL A 179 8.95 29.08 -15.41
N SER A 180 9.02 30.33 -14.93
CA SER A 180 8.18 31.43 -15.43
C SER A 180 8.29 31.70 -16.95
N THR A 181 9.46 31.44 -17.54
CA THR A 181 9.75 31.62 -18.98
C THR A 181 9.30 30.45 -19.85
N ASP A 182 8.95 29.31 -19.26
CA ASP A 182 8.54 28.13 -20.02
C ASP A 182 7.15 28.35 -20.67
N ILE A 183 6.94 27.63 -21.77
CA ILE A 183 5.65 27.57 -22.44
C ILE A 183 4.66 26.88 -21.49
N GLU A 184 3.51 27.52 -21.27
CA GLU A 184 2.44 26.95 -20.48
C GLU A 184 1.85 25.73 -21.18
N ARG A 185 1.71 24.63 -20.43
CA ARG A 185 0.96 23.45 -20.87
C ARG A 185 -0.43 23.46 -20.26
N VAL A 186 -1.43 23.12 -21.06
CA VAL A 186 -2.82 23.08 -20.64
C VAL A 186 -3.34 21.67 -20.82
N ILE A 187 -3.83 21.07 -19.74
CA ILE A 187 -4.49 19.76 -19.77
C ILE A 187 -5.95 19.98 -19.39
N THR A 188 -6.87 19.56 -20.25
CA THR A 188 -8.32 19.58 -19.97
C THR A 188 -8.84 18.16 -19.86
N GLU A 189 -9.53 17.87 -18.76
CA GLU A 189 -10.19 16.61 -18.53
C GLU A 189 -11.68 16.85 -18.31
N ASN A 190 -12.54 16.02 -18.90
CA ASN A 190 -13.98 16.03 -18.63
C ASN A 190 -14.42 14.64 -18.16
N PHE A 191 -15.38 14.64 -17.25
CA PHE A 191 -15.89 13.45 -16.58
C PHE A 191 -17.42 13.44 -16.68
N ASP A 192 -17.94 12.39 -17.31
CA ASP A 192 -19.36 12.14 -17.40
C ASP A 192 -19.74 11.00 -16.45
N TYR A 193 -20.83 11.19 -15.71
CA TYR A 193 -21.33 10.25 -14.73
C TYR A 193 -22.72 9.77 -15.10
N ASP A 194 -23.08 8.57 -14.67
CA ASP A 194 -24.47 8.11 -14.74
C ASP A 194 -25.31 8.70 -13.60
N HIS A 195 -26.60 8.36 -13.59
CA HIS A 195 -27.55 8.79 -12.56
C HIS A 195 -27.24 8.27 -11.14
N GLN A 196 -26.28 7.36 -10.98
CA GLN A 196 -25.78 6.86 -9.70
C GLN A 196 -24.39 7.44 -9.37
N ASP A 197 -23.99 8.53 -10.03
CA ASP A 197 -22.75 9.23 -9.76
C ASP A 197 -21.49 8.37 -10.02
N ARG A 198 -21.60 7.34 -10.90
CA ARG A 198 -20.46 6.50 -11.32
C ARG A 198 -19.87 7.02 -12.63
N LEU A 199 -18.54 7.09 -12.71
CA LEU A 199 -17.82 7.62 -13.87
C LEU A 199 -18.02 6.74 -15.11
N VAL A 200 -18.76 7.23 -16.11
CA VAL A 200 -19.01 6.53 -17.37
C VAL A 200 -17.99 6.90 -18.43
N VAL A 201 -17.64 8.17 -18.58
CA VAL A 201 -16.66 8.62 -19.59
C VAL A 201 -15.65 9.56 -18.95
N HIS A 202 -14.37 9.35 -19.27
CA HIS A 202 -13.28 10.25 -18.93
C HIS A 202 -12.52 10.62 -20.20
N THR A 203 -12.53 11.90 -20.53
CA THR A 203 -11.78 12.46 -21.66
C THR A 203 -10.61 13.28 -21.20
N HIS A 204 -9.58 13.36 -22.04
CA HIS A 204 -8.34 14.08 -21.77
C HIS A 204 -7.85 14.78 -23.03
N GLN A 205 -7.41 16.02 -22.89
CA GLN A 205 -6.88 16.84 -23.97
C GLN A 205 -5.62 17.55 -23.48
N VAL A 206 -4.56 17.48 -24.27
CA VAL A 206 -3.31 18.22 -24.03
C VAL A 206 -3.18 19.34 -25.05
N ASP A 207 -3.01 20.56 -24.57
CA ASP A 207 -2.95 21.79 -25.35
C ASP A 207 -4.11 21.85 -26.37
N ASN A 208 -3.80 21.88 -27.66
CA ASN A 208 -4.77 21.89 -28.75
C ASN A 208 -4.85 20.55 -29.50
N ASN A 209 -4.32 19.47 -28.92
CA ASN A 209 -4.39 18.14 -29.52
C ASN A 209 -5.84 17.62 -29.54
N PRO A 210 -6.12 16.59 -30.36
CA PRO A 210 -7.42 15.91 -30.32
C PRO A 210 -7.78 15.44 -28.90
N ILE A 211 -9.08 15.48 -28.59
CA ILE A 211 -9.62 14.93 -27.34
C ILE A 211 -9.49 13.41 -27.41
N GLU A 212 -8.83 12.84 -26.42
CA GLU A 212 -8.64 11.40 -26.26
C GLU A 212 -9.61 10.87 -25.19
N ILE A 213 -10.19 9.70 -25.43
CA ILE A 213 -11.07 9.04 -24.47
C ILE A 213 -10.25 8.05 -23.65
N LEU A 214 -9.91 8.42 -22.40
CA LEU A 214 -9.10 7.57 -21.53
C LEU A 214 -9.88 6.37 -20.97
N ALA A 215 -11.17 6.56 -20.72
CA ALA A 215 -12.04 5.50 -20.22
C ALA A 215 -13.47 5.67 -20.70
N GLN A 216 -14.09 4.57 -21.11
CA GLN A 216 -15.54 4.40 -21.13
C GLN A 216 -15.90 3.17 -20.30
N ASN A 217 -16.48 3.39 -19.13
CA ASN A 217 -16.80 2.35 -18.18
C ASN A 217 -18.25 1.90 -18.33
N LYS A 218 -18.44 0.59 -18.25
CA LYS A 218 -19.74 -0.05 -18.06
C LYS A 218 -19.74 -0.74 -16.72
N TYR A 219 -20.82 -0.57 -15.94
CA TYR A 219 -20.98 -1.20 -14.64
C TYR A 219 -22.11 -2.23 -14.67
N ASN A 220 -21.97 -3.29 -13.89
CA ASN A 220 -23.04 -4.26 -13.69
C ASN A 220 -24.11 -3.76 -12.69
N GLU A 221 -25.16 -4.55 -12.48
CA GLU A 221 -26.30 -4.21 -11.62
C GLU A 221 -25.93 -3.96 -10.15
N ILE A 222 -24.79 -4.47 -9.69
CA ILE A 222 -24.26 -4.28 -8.32
C ILE A 222 -23.09 -3.27 -8.27
N SER A 223 -22.96 -2.42 -9.29
CA SER A 223 -21.96 -1.33 -9.38
C SER A 223 -20.50 -1.76 -9.41
N GLN A 224 -20.21 -2.96 -9.90
CA GLN A 224 -18.84 -3.37 -10.25
C GLN A 224 -18.55 -3.03 -11.69
N LEU A 225 -17.29 -2.69 -11.99
CA LEU A 225 -16.82 -2.42 -13.35
C LEU A 225 -16.93 -3.70 -14.18
N GLU A 226 -17.82 -3.74 -15.16
CA GLU A 226 -18.03 -4.89 -16.05
C GLU A 226 -17.05 -4.82 -17.23
N SER A 227 -16.93 -3.66 -17.85
CA SER A 227 -15.97 -3.43 -18.92
C SER A 227 -15.47 -1.99 -18.96
N LYS A 228 -14.26 -1.81 -19.47
CA LYS A 228 -13.62 -0.51 -19.69
C LYS A 228 -13.02 -0.47 -21.09
N LYS A 229 -13.52 0.44 -21.92
CA LYS A 229 -12.88 0.77 -23.20
C LYS A 229 -11.82 1.84 -22.98
N VAL A 230 -10.65 1.69 -23.61
CA VAL A 230 -9.49 2.56 -23.37
C VAL A 230 -8.93 3.06 -24.70
N GLY A 231 -8.67 4.37 -24.75
CA GLY A 231 -8.01 5.07 -25.83
C GLY A 231 -8.84 5.25 -27.10
N GLY A 232 -8.39 6.17 -27.95
CA GLY A 232 -9.05 6.57 -29.19
C GLY A 232 -9.79 7.91 -29.07
N THR A 233 -10.03 8.52 -30.22
CA THR A 233 -10.79 9.78 -30.38
C THR A 233 -12.25 9.55 -30.77
N ASP A 234 -12.58 8.32 -31.19
CA ASP A 234 -13.93 7.88 -31.56
C ASP A 234 -14.46 6.90 -30.49
N PRO A 235 -15.58 7.21 -29.81
CA PRO A 235 -16.18 6.34 -28.80
C PRO A 235 -16.48 4.91 -29.29
N SER A 236 -16.70 4.74 -30.60
CA SER A 236 -17.02 3.46 -31.23
C SER A 236 -15.78 2.62 -31.62
N GLN A 237 -14.59 3.21 -31.64
CA GLN A 237 -13.33 2.57 -32.06
C GLN A 237 -12.25 2.70 -30.97
N PRO A 238 -12.44 2.05 -29.81
CA PRO A 238 -11.44 2.08 -28.74
C PRO A 238 -10.17 1.33 -29.16
N LEU A 239 -9.03 1.66 -28.55
CA LEU A 239 -7.79 0.91 -28.79
C LEU A 239 -7.85 -0.49 -28.20
N GLN A 240 -8.41 -0.61 -27.01
CA GLN A 240 -8.53 -1.86 -26.26
C GLN A 240 -9.83 -1.88 -25.45
N THR A 241 -10.35 -3.08 -25.18
CA THR A 241 -11.46 -3.29 -24.25
C THR A 241 -10.99 -4.22 -23.14
N MET A 242 -11.24 -3.82 -21.89
CA MET A 242 -10.90 -4.60 -20.70
C MET A 242 -12.20 -5.11 -20.08
N ASP A 243 -12.44 -6.41 -20.17
CA ASP A 243 -13.59 -7.08 -19.60
C ASP A 243 -13.24 -7.71 -18.26
N TYR A 244 -13.98 -7.35 -17.22
CA TYR A 244 -13.75 -7.82 -15.86
C TYR A 244 -14.81 -8.84 -15.45
N ARG A 245 -14.39 -9.86 -14.70
CA ARG A 245 -15.31 -10.84 -14.10
C ARG A 245 -15.01 -11.02 -12.63
N TYR A 246 -16.05 -11.30 -11.85
CA TYR A 246 -15.96 -11.47 -10.41
C TYR A 246 -16.60 -12.78 -9.98
N ASN A 247 -16.14 -13.33 -8.86
CA ASN A 247 -16.85 -14.40 -8.18
C ASN A 247 -17.99 -13.85 -7.30
N ILE A 248 -18.78 -14.74 -6.70
CA ILE A 248 -19.90 -14.37 -5.82
C ILE A 248 -19.48 -13.59 -4.55
N ARG A 249 -18.19 -13.56 -4.20
CA ARG A 249 -17.63 -12.78 -3.09
C ARG A 249 -17.13 -11.40 -3.53
N GLY A 250 -17.32 -11.05 -4.81
CA GLY A 250 -16.86 -9.81 -5.39
C GLY A 250 -15.35 -9.76 -5.70
N TRP A 251 -14.64 -10.90 -5.63
CA TRP A 251 -13.22 -10.93 -5.99
C TRP A 251 -13.04 -11.05 -7.50
N MET A 252 -12.14 -10.26 -8.06
CA MET A 252 -11.82 -10.29 -9.49
C MET A 252 -11.22 -11.64 -9.88
N THR A 253 -11.70 -12.21 -10.97
CA THR A 253 -11.30 -13.52 -11.51
C THR A 253 -10.75 -13.42 -12.92
N TYR A 254 -11.12 -12.39 -13.68
CA TYR A 254 -10.59 -12.16 -15.03
C TYR A 254 -10.38 -10.67 -15.32
N ILE A 255 -9.36 -10.39 -16.12
CA ILE A 255 -9.22 -9.20 -16.99
C ILE A 255 -8.98 -9.75 -18.38
N ASN A 256 -9.99 -9.71 -19.24
CA ASN A 256 -10.03 -10.45 -20.51
C ASN A 256 -9.77 -11.96 -20.32
N ASN A 257 -10.01 -12.79 -21.34
CA ASN A 257 -9.76 -14.23 -21.22
C ASN A 257 -8.37 -14.58 -21.79
N PRO A 258 -7.37 -14.97 -20.98
CA PRO A 258 -6.04 -15.29 -21.49
C PRO A 258 -6.01 -16.51 -22.45
N ASN A 259 -7.03 -17.37 -22.43
CA ASN A 259 -7.15 -18.49 -23.38
C ASN A 259 -7.74 -18.09 -24.73
N SER A 260 -8.31 -16.89 -24.85
CA SER A 260 -8.95 -16.39 -26.06
C SER A 260 -8.88 -14.87 -26.06
N LEU A 261 -7.72 -14.34 -26.49
CA LEU A 261 -7.45 -12.90 -26.48
C LEU A 261 -8.16 -12.16 -27.61
N GLY A 262 -8.47 -12.80 -28.73
CA GLY A 262 -9.03 -12.11 -29.89
C GLY A 262 -8.11 -10.95 -30.33
N ASN A 263 -8.60 -9.71 -30.17
CA ASN A 263 -7.86 -8.49 -30.47
C ASN A 263 -7.25 -7.81 -29.22
N ASP A 264 -7.45 -8.36 -28.03
CA ASP A 264 -6.92 -7.82 -26.78
C ASP A 264 -5.44 -8.17 -26.63
N LEU A 265 -4.62 -7.19 -26.30
CA LEU A 265 -3.17 -7.37 -26.16
C LEU A 265 -2.78 -8.13 -24.88
N PHE A 266 -3.70 -8.25 -23.93
CA PHE A 266 -3.44 -8.84 -22.62
C PHE A 266 -4.69 -9.54 -22.06
N GLY A 267 -4.46 -10.68 -21.40
CA GLY A 267 -5.47 -11.39 -20.62
C GLY A 267 -4.89 -11.92 -19.32
N TYR A 268 -5.72 -11.95 -18.29
CA TYR A 268 -5.36 -12.29 -16.92
C TYR A 268 -6.48 -13.06 -16.25
N LYS A 269 -6.15 -14.16 -15.56
CA LYS A 269 -7.07 -15.00 -14.80
C LYS A 269 -6.53 -15.18 -13.39
N ILE A 270 -7.41 -15.08 -12.40
CA ILE A 270 -7.08 -15.31 -10.99
C ILE A 270 -7.92 -16.47 -10.46
N ASN A 271 -7.24 -17.49 -9.95
CA ASN A 271 -7.84 -18.63 -9.28
C ASN A 271 -7.62 -18.52 -7.78
N TYR A 272 -8.72 -18.59 -7.01
CA TYR A 272 -8.67 -18.64 -5.54
C TYR A 272 -8.92 -20.06 -5.06
N ASN A 273 -10.13 -20.57 -5.28
CA ASN A 273 -10.63 -21.85 -4.77
C ASN A 273 -10.48 -23.01 -5.78
N GLN A 274 -9.66 -22.83 -6.81
CA GLN A 274 -9.35 -23.84 -7.82
C GLN A 274 -7.88 -23.72 -8.23
N VAL A 275 -7.37 -24.75 -8.90
CA VAL A 275 -6.00 -24.84 -9.42
C VAL A 275 -6.12 -25.55 -10.77
N ASP A 276 -5.62 -24.92 -11.83
CA ASP A 276 -5.59 -25.45 -13.20
C ASP A 276 -4.20 -25.99 -13.57
N GLY A 277 -3.13 -25.44 -12.97
CA GLY A 277 -1.76 -25.91 -13.18
C GLY A 277 -1.43 -27.19 -12.42
N LEU A 278 -0.16 -27.60 -12.48
CA LEU A 278 0.35 -28.73 -11.72
C LEU A 278 0.30 -28.44 -10.21
N GLU A 279 -0.17 -29.42 -9.42
CA GLU A 279 -0.10 -29.33 -7.95
C GLU A 279 1.35 -29.31 -7.46
N VAL A 280 2.26 -30.00 -8.16
CA VAL A 280 3.71 -30.03 -7.88
C VAL A 280 4.50 -29.65 -9.14
N PRO A 281 4.63 -28.34 -9.46
CA PRO A 281 5.34 -27.90 -10.65
C PRO A 281 6.85 -28.15 -10.59
N ASN A 282 7.44 -28.14 -9.39
CA ASN A 282 8.86 -28.35 -9.18
C ASN A 282 9.13 -29.58 -8.29
N GLN A 283 9.65 -30.64 -8.90
CA GLN A 283 9.96 -31.91 -8.23
C GLN A 283 11.09 -31.81 -7.19
N ASP A 284 11.85 -30.72 -7.16
CA ASP A 284 12.86 -30.49 -6.11
C ASP A 284 12.20 -30.12 -4.76
N PHE A 285 10.92 -29.73 -4.79
CA PHE A 285 10.14 -29.27 -3.64
C PHE A 285 8.78 -29.96 -3.55
N THR A 286 8.77 -31.30 -3.51
CA THR A 286 7.55 -32.12 -3.53
C THR A 286 6.53 -31.83 -2.41
N ASP A 287 6.99 -31.26 -1.29
CA ASP A 287 6.14 -30.85 -0.17
C ASP A 287 5.41 -29.52 -0.40
N LEU A 288 5.90 -28.69 -1.32
CA LEU A 288 5.32 -27.38 -1.65
C LEU A 288 4.28 -27.53 -2.75
N LYS A 289 3.04 -27.79 -2.32
CA LYS A 289 1.91 -28.07 -3.20
C LYS A 289 1.06 -26.83 -3.46
N VAL A 290 0.80 -26.53 -4.73
CA VAL A 290 -0.14 -25.49 -5.17
C VAL A 290 -1.55 -26.01 -4.91
N LYS A 291 -2.30 -25.33 -4.04
CA LYS A 291 -3.62 -25.79 -3.57
C LYS A 291 -4.65 -24.69 -3.58
N PRO A 292 -5.94 -25.03 -3.79
CA PRO A 292 -7.05 -24.12 -3.60
C PRO A 292 -7.02 -23.38 -2.26
N ARG A 293 -7.39 -22.10 -2.28
CA ARG A 293 -7.44 -21.19 -1.13
C ARG A 293 -8.87 -20.65 -0.95
N PHE A 294 -9.33 -20.68 0.30
CA PHE A 294 -10.69 -20.26 0.67
C PHE A 294 -10.71 -19.03 1.58
N ASN A 295 -9.53 -18.58 2.03
CA ASN A 295 -9.32 -17.49 2.98
C ASN A 295 -8.96 -16.14 2.32
N GLY A 296 -9.13 -16.04 1.00
CA GLY A 296 -8.82 -14.84 0.20
C GLY A 296 -7.40 -14.77 -0.33
N ASN A 297 -6.52 -15.74 -0.03
CA ASN A 297 -5.27 -15.86 -0.76
C ASN A 297 -5.52 -16.35 -2.19
N ILE A 298 -4.65 -15.96 -3.10
CA ILE A 298 -4.70 -16.38 -4.50
C ILE A 298 -3.95 -17.71 -4.63
N ALA A 299 -4.59 -18.72 -5.21
CA ALA A 299 -3.95 -20.01 -5.47
C ALA A 299 -3.10 -19.93 -6.74
N GLU A 300 -3.63 -19.34 -7.81
CA GLU A 300 -2.91 -19.16 -9.07
C GLU A 300 -3.29 -17.87 -9.79
N VAL A 301 -2.36 -17.40 -10.61
CA VAL A 301 -2.64 -16.39 -11.64
C VAL A 301 -2.12 -16.89 -12.98
N SER A 302 -2.93 -16.76 -14.02
CA SER A 302 -2.57 -17.13 -15.39
C SER A 302 -2.71 -15.93 -16.31
N TRP A 303 -1.76 -15.73 -17.21
CA TRP A 303 -1.78 -14.60 -18.14
C TRP A 303 -1.18 -14.95 -19.49
N LYS A 304 -1.57 -14.18 -20.49
CA LYS A 304 -1.07 -14.26 -21.86
C LYS A 304 -1.05 -12.86 -22.46
N THR A 305 -0.10 -12.59 -23.33
CA THR A 305 -0.02 -11.36 -24.12
C THR A 305 -0.08 -11.67 -25.62
N LEU A 306 -0.20 -10.64 -26.45
CA LEU A 306 0.02 -10.72 -27.90
C LEU A 306 1.37 -10.13 -28.31
N ALA A 307 2.37 -10.15 -27.41
CA ALA A 307 3.71 -9.65 -27.72
C ALA A 307 4.47 -10.56 -28.71
N GLU A 308 4.17 -11.86 -28.70
CA GLU A 308 4.78 -12.85 -29.57
C GLU A 308 3.72 -13.76 -30.21
N ASP A 309 3.96 -14.16 -31.46
CA ASP A 309 3.10 -15.11 -32.16
C ASP A 309 3.06 -16.45 -31.40
N ASN A 310 1.85 -16.91 -31.10
CA ASN A 310 1.60 -18.16 -30.38
C ASN A 310 2.22 -18.21 -28.96
N GLU A 311 2.34 -17.07 -28.27
CA GLU A 311 2.86 -17.04 -26.90
C GLU A 311 2.14 -18.08 -26.00
N PRO A 312 2.86 -18.93 -25.25
CA PRO A 312 2.25 -19.91 -24.36
C PRO A 312 1.55 -19.23 -23.18
N LEU A 313 0.52 -19.88 -22.63
CA LEU A 313 -0.10 -19.43 -21.38
C LEU A 313 0.92 -19.56 -20.24
N LYS A 314 1.06 -18.48 -19.47
CA LYS A 314 1.97 -18.41 -18.32
C LYS A 314 1.15 -18.45 -17.05
N THR A 315 1.53 -19.28 -16.09
CA THR A 315 0.81 -19.43 -14.82
C THR A 315 1.77 -19.41 -13.64
N TYR A 316 1.46 -18.64 -12.60
CA TYR A 316 2.09 -18.79 -11.30
C TYR A 316 1.15 -19.55 -10.36
N GLY A 317 1.65 -20.61 -9.74
CA GLY A 317 1.00 -21.27 -8.61
C GLY A 317 1.66 -20.90 -7.29
N TYR A 318 0.86 -20.51 -6.30
CA TYR A 318 1.35 -19.98 -5.02
C TYR A 318 1.16 -20.95 -3.85
N VAL A 319 2.20 -21.04 -3.04
CA VAL A 319 2.23 -21.84 -1.80
C VAL A 319 2.48 -20.91 -0.63
N TYR A 320 1.71 -21.08 0.43
CA TYR A 320 1.79 -20.30 1.66
C TYR A 320 2.03 -21.19 2.86
N ASP A 321 2.72 -20.66 3.86
CA ASP A 321 2.87 -21.29 5.16
C ASP A 321 1.58 -21.14 6.01
N PRO A 322 1.49 -21.78 7.19
CA PRO A 322 0.31 -21.66 8.05
C PRO A 322 0.01 -20.25 8.57
N LEU A 323 0.97 -19.32 8.48
CA LEU A 323 0.80 -17.91 8.86
C LEU A 323 0.38 -17.03 7.66
N ASN A 324 0.08 -17.65 6.50
CA ASN A 324 -0.25 -16.98 5.25
C ASN A 324 0.88 -16.14 4.64
N ARG A 325 2.13 -16.46 4.95
CA ARG A 325 3.30 -15.89 4.26
C ARG A 325 3.62 -16.72 3.03
N LEU A 326 4.10 -16.08 1.96
CA LEU A 326 4.43 -16.76 0.71
C LEU A 326 5.65 -17.67 0.92
N SER A 327 5.50 -18.97 0.69
CA SER A 327 6.59 -19.95 0.74
C SER A 327 7.19 -20.21 -0.63
N ALA A 328 6.35 -20.19 -1.68
CA ALA A 328 6.83 -20.31 -3.05
C ALA A 328 5.84 -19.73 -4.07
N GLY A 329 6.37 -19.20 -5.17
CA GLY A 329 5.67 -19.00 -6.43
C GLY A 329 6.32 -19.84 -7.51
N PHE A 330 5.56 -20.79 -8.07
CA PHE A 330 6.03 -21.67 -9.13
C PHE A 330 5.47 -21.23 -10.47
N TYR A 331 6.37 -20.81 -11.36
CA TYR A 331 6.01 -20.45 -12.72
C TYR A 331 5.90 -21.69 -13.60
N GLN A 332 4.86 -21.70 -14.42
CA GLN A 332 4.49 -22.79 -15.32
C GLN A 332 4.21 -22.17 -16.69
N LYS A 333 4.95 -22.61 -17.70
CA LYS A 333 4.75 -22.23 -19.10
C LYS A 333 4.03 -23.38 -19.80
N ALA A 334 2.90 -23.11 -20.45
CA ALA A 334 2.14 -24.16 -21.13
C ALA A 334 3.02 -24.95 -22.11
N GLY A 335 2.97 -26.28 -22.02
CA GLY A 335 3.82 -27.21 -22.76
C GLY A 335 5.19 -27.50 -22.12
N ASN A 336 5.58 -26.75 -21.08
CA ASN A 336 6.84 -26.88 -20.34
C ASN A 336 6.62 -26.57 -18.84
N GLU A 337 5.52 -27.05 -18.26
CA GLU A 337 5.06 -26.67 -16.92
C GLU A 337 6.04 -27.07 -15.81
N SER A 338 6.85 -28.10 -16.06
CA SER A 338 7.87 -28.61 -15.12
C SER A 338 9.29 -28.11 -15.44
N ALA A 339 9.46 -27.12 -16.32
CA ALA A 339 10.77 -26.59 -16.71
C ALA A 339 11.49 -25.82 -15.59
N LYS A 340 10.81 -25.55 -14.47
CA LYS A 340 11.36 -24.82 -13.32
C LYS A 340 11.84 -23.40 -13.67
N GLU A 341 11.27 -22.78 -14.70
CA GLU A 341 11.55 -21.39 -15.03
C GLU A 341 11.04 -20.46 -13.92
N PHE A 342 11.70 -19.31 -13.72
CA PHE A 342 11.23 -18.17 -12.93
C PHE A 342 10.54 -18.47 -11.58
N TYR A 343 10.91 -19.54 -10.87
CA TYR A 343 10.32 -19.81 -9.56
C TYR A 343 10.98 -18.94 -8.50
N GLU A 344 10.26 -18.68 -7.41
CA GLU A 344 10.80 -18.03 -6.22
C GLU A 344 10.36 -18.82 -4.99
N LYS A 345 11.33 -19.31 -4.21
CA LYS A 345 11.08 -20.03 -2.96
C LYS A 345 11.68 -19.26 -1.80
N ILE A 346 10.91 -19.10 -0.73
CA ILE A 346 11.26 -18.30 0.43
C ILE A 346 11.19 -19.15 1.70
N ASP A 347 12.18 -18.99 2.56
CA ASP A 347 12.20 -19.50 3.93
C ASP A 347 12.27 -18.32 4.90
N TYR A 348 11.63 -18.44 6.06
CA TYR A 348 11.58 -17.38 7.07
C TYR A 348 12.21 -17.83 8.38
N ASP A 349 12.77 -16.90 9.14
CA ASP A 349 13.07 -17.11 10.55
C ASP A 349 11.81 -16.94 11.42
N PHE A 350 11.98 -17.10 12.74
CA PHE A 350 10.90 -16.95 13.72
C PHE A 350 10.37 -15.52 13.86
N ASN A 351 11.16 -14.51 13.49
CA ASN A 351 10.76 -13.09 13.49
C ASN A 351 10.08 -12.68 12.18
N GLY A 352 10.01 -13.59 11.20
CA GLY A 352 9.46 -13.33 9.88
C GLY A 352 10.40 -12.58 8.95
N ASN A 353 11.70 -12.56 9.22
CA ASN A 353 12.69 -12.16 8.21
C ASN A 353 12.89 -13.29 7.21
N ILE A 354 13.14 -12.95 5.95
CA ILE A 354 13.57 -13.92 4.93
C ILE A 354 14.93 -14.48 5.35
N SER A 355 15.03 -15.77 5.62
CA SER A 355 16.27 -16.46 5.98
C SER A 355 16.97 -17.07 4.76
N ARG A 356 16.19 -17.51 3.76
CA ARG A 356 16.69 -17.94 2.46
C ARG A 356 15.76 -17.56 1.33
N LEU A 357 16.33 -17.25 0.17
CA LEU A 357 15.61 -17.00 -1.08
C LEU A 357 16.28 -17.76 -2.22
N ARG A 358 15.51 -18.56 -2.96
CA ARG A 358 15.98 -19.36 -4.10
C ARG A 358 15.20 -18.98 -5.35
N ARG A 359 15.90 -18.70 -6.45
CA ARG A 359 15.31 -18.34 -7.75
C ARG A 359 15.94 -19.09 -8.91
N SER A 360 15.16 -19.24 -9.97
CA SER A 360 15.62 -19.69 -11.29
C SER A 360 15.29 -18.68 -12.36
N GLY A 361 16.06 -18.66 -13.45
CA GLY A 361 15.83 -17.77 -14.59
C GLY A 361 15.03 -18.43 -15.71
N GLU A 362 15.26 -17.96 -16.93
CA GLU A 362 14.72 -18.53 -18.15
C GLU A 362 15.39 -19.87 -18.50
N MET A 363 14.65 -20.78 -19.14
CA MET A 363 15.23 -21.99 -19.70
C MET A 363 15.95 -21.67 -21.01
N THR A 364 17.24 -21.98 -21.08
CA THR A 364 18.03 -21.79 -22.32
C THR A 364 17.70 -22.86 -23.37
N ILE A 365 17.75 -22.47 -24.64
CA ILE A 365 17.55 -23.36 -25.80
C ILE A 365 18.45 -24.60 -25.68
N GLY A 366 17.85 -25.78 -25.87
CA GLY A 366 18.55 -27.07 -25.79
C GLY A 366 18.53 -27.74 -24.42
N ASN A 367 18.07 -27.05 -23.36
CA ASN A 367 17.86 -27.62 -22.03
C ASN A 367 16.39 -28.00 -21.79
N THR A 368 16.17 -28.89 -20.83
CA THR A 368 14.83 -29.31 -20.38
C THR A 368 14.40 -28.69 -19.05
N THR A 369 15.33 -28.01 -18.36
CA THR A 369 15.08 -27.29 -17.11
C THR A 369 15.87 -25.98 -17.08
N ALA A 370 15.33 -24.99 -16.38
CA ALA A 370 15.96 -23.70 -16.19
C ALA A 370 17.10 -23.76 -15.15
N PHE A 371 18.05 -22.83 -15.28
CA PHE A 371 19.14 -22.69 -14.35
C PHE A 371 18.71 -21.93 -13.08
N ALA A 372 19.19 -22.39 -11.94
CA ALA A 372 19.12 -21.61 -10.70
C ALA A 372 20.02 -20.37 -10.83
N ILE A 373 19.45 -19.21 -10.53
CA ILE A 373 20.15 -17.92 -10.55
C ILE A 373 20.53 -17.46 -9.15
N ASP A 374 19.80 -17.89 -8.12
CA ASP A 374 20.06 -17.49 -6.74
C ASP A 374 19.82 -18.62 -5.75
N ASN A 375 20.68 -18.67 -4.73
CA ASN A 375 20.46 -19.39 -3.49
C ASN A 375 20.99 -18.54 -2.33
N LEU A 376 20.24 -17.48 -2.04
CA LEU A 376 20.60 -16.46 -1.07
C LEU A 376 20.37 -16.97 0.34
N LYS A 377 21.40 -16.87 1.17
CA LYS A 377 21.33 -17.03 2.63
C LYS A 377 21.48 -15.65 3.27
N TYR A 378 20.55 -15.32 4.16
CA TYR A 378 20.52 -14.04 4.87
C TYR A 378 20.99 -14.24 6.30
N ASP A 379 21.92 -13.40 6.74
CA ASP A 379 22.39 -13.35 8.12
C ASP A 379 21.93 -12.04 8.78
N TYR A 380 21.40 -12.14 10.01
CA TYR A 380 20.81 -11.01 10.73
C TYR A 380 21.43 -10.80 12.10
N ILE A 381 21.43 -9.55 12.56
CA ILE A 381 21.53 -9.19 13.97
C ILE A 381 20.21 -8.52 14.36
N GLY A 382 19.42 -9.19 15.20
CA GLY A 382 18.02 -8.81 15.41
C GLY A 382 17.24 -8.95 14.09
N ASN A 383 16.62 -7.86 13.63
CA ASN A 383 15.95 -7.79 12.33
C ASN A 383 16.76 -7.03 11.26
N LYS A 384 18.00 -6.61 11.58
CA LYS A 384 18.92 -5.93 10.65
C LYS A 384 19.70 -6.97 9.86
N LEU A 385 19.58 -6.90 8.54
CA LEU A 385 20.31 -7.76 7.62
C LEU A 385 21.77 -7.31 7.58
N THR A 386 22.70 -8.17 7.93
CA THR A 386 24.13 -7.85 7.97
C THR A 386 24.91 -8.46 6.81
N LYS A 387 24.44 -9.57 6.24
CA LYS A 387 25.11 -10.24 5.13
C LYS A 387 24.13 -11.03 4.27
N ILE A 388 24.39 -11.06 2.96
CA ILE A 388 23.78 -12.00 2.03
C ILE A 388 24.89 -12.84 1.42
N THR A 389 24.74 -14.16 1.45
CA THR A 389 25.65 -15.08 0.75
C THR A 389 24.87 -15.79 -0.33
N ASP A 390 25.21 -15.56 -1.61
CA ASP A 390 24.69 -16.37 -2.70
C ASP A 390 25.49 -17.67 -2.82
N GLN A 391 24.83 -18.79 -2.50
CA GLN A 391 25.42 -20.13 -2.60
C GLN A 391 25.34 -20.70 -4.02
N GLN A 392 24.60 -20.06 -4.93
CA GLN A 392 24.49 -20.48 -6.33
C GLN A 392 25.69 -20.01 -7.16
N GLN A 393 26.33 -18.91 -6.74
CA GLN A 393 27.49 -18.30 -7.40
C GLN A 393 27.17 -17.83 -8.83
N ASN A 394 25.95 -17.35 -9.05
CA ASN A 394 25.48 -16.93 -10.36
C ASN A 394 25.11 -15.44 -10.33
N PRO A 395 25.89 -14.55 -10.98
CA PRO A 395 25.66 -13.10 -10.90
C PRO A 395 24.47 -12.60 -11.74
N THR A 396 23.71 -13.49 -12.40
CA THR A 396 22.53 -13.10 -13.20
C THR A 396 21.32 -12.74 -12.35
N GLY A 397 21.27 -13.19 -11.09
CA GLY A 397 20.29 -12.78 -10.09
C GLY A 397 20.84 -11.67 -9.19
N TYR A 398 21.06 -11.98 -7.92
CA TYR A 398 21.76 -11.12 -6.97
C TYR A 398 23.27 -11.13 -7.26
N PRO A 399 24.00 -10.02 -7.01
CA PRO A 399 25.44 -9.98 -7.23
C PRO A 399 26.20 -11.07 -6.46
N TYR A 400 27.02 -11.85 -7.17
CA TYR A 400 27.89 -12.83 -6.53
C TYR A 400 29.19 -12.17 -6.05
N ILE A 401 29.45 -12.27 -4.74
CA ILE A 401 30.73 -11.90 -4.11
C ILE A 401 31.26 -13.09 -3.31
N PRO A 402 32.50 -13.56 -3.55
CA PRO A 402 33.08 -14.69 -2.82
C PRO A 402 33.11 -14.50 -1.29
N THR A 403 33.39 -13.26 -0.86
CA THR A 403 33.39 -12.86 0.54
C THR A 403 32.51 -11.62 0.70
N PRO A 404 31.18 -11.78 0.88
CA PRO A 404 30.28 -10.64 1.01
C PRO A 404 30.66 -9.79 2.22
N ALA A 405 30.67 -8.47 2.03
CA ALA A 405 31.03 -7.53 3.08
C ALA A 405 29.81 -7.24 3.98
N THR A 406 30.06 -6.66 5.15
CA THR A 406 29.00 -6.38 6.11
C THR A 406 28.19 -5.16 5.68
N ILE A 407 26.87 -5.33 5.63
CA ILE A 407 25.88 -4.25 5.48
C ILE A 407 25.79 -3.50 6.81
N THR A 408 25.95 -2.18 6.76
CA THR A 408 25.97 -1.34 7.97
C THR A 408 24.70 -0.51 8.13
N TYR A 409 24.41 -0.09 9.36
CA TYR A 409 23.30 0.77 9.74
C TYR A 409 23.76 1.95 10.61
N ASP A 410 22.99 3.04 10.61
CA ASP A 410 23.28 4.25 11.39
C ASP A 410 23.32 4.01 12.92
N ASN A 411 22.75 2.91 13.38
CA ASN A 411 22.70 2.50 14.78
C ASN A 411 23.64 1.33 15.15
N ASP A 412 24.61 0.98 14.30
CA ASP A 412 25.59 -0.07 14.63
C ASP A 412 26.61 0.39 15.68
N ASN A 413 27.04 1.65 15.61
CA ASN A 413 28.10 2.22 16.47
C ASN A 413 27.64 3.45 17.28
N SER A 414 26.39 3.89 17.14
CA SER A 414 25.83 5.03 17.88
C SER A 414 24.30 4.91 18.03
N GLU A 415 23.66 5.79 18.80
CA GLU A 415 22.21 5.98 18.68
C GLU A 415 21.86 6.42 17.24
N GLY A 416 20.88 5.76 16.64
CA GLY A 416 20.43 5.99 15.26
C GLY A 416 19.06 5.35 15.02
N ASN A 417 18.45 5.64 13.87
CA ASN A 417 17.08 5.27 13.55
C ASN A 417 16.95 3.87 12.91
N GLY A 418 18.04 3.12 12.74
CA GLY A 418 18.03 1.80 12.11
C GLY A 418 17.98 1.86 10.59
N ASN A 419 18.54 2.92 10.01
CA ASN A 419 18.63 3.11 8.57
C ASN A 419 19.88 2.42 8.00
N MET A 420 19.74 1.63 6.94
CA MET A 420 20.88 1.02 6.24
C MET A 420 21.80 2.10 5.64
N THR A 421 23.09 2.09 5.98
CA THR A 421 24.08 3.07 5.54
C THR A 421 25.00 2.58 4.43
N SER A 422 25.03 1.27 4.15
CA SER A 422 25.78 0.71 3.02
C SER A 422 25.18 -0.60 2.55
N HIS A 423 25.39 -0.94 1.28
CA HIS A 423 25.12 -2.26 0.72
C HIS A 423 26.24 -2.65 -0.25
N PRO A 424 27.39 -3.11 0.28
CA PRO A 424 28.62 -3.25 -0.52
C PRO A 424 28.50 -4.23 -1.69
N ASP A 425 27.65 -5.26 -1.56
CA ASP A 425 27.43 -6.23 -2.63
C ASP A 425 26.86 -5.61 -3.91
N LYS A 426 26.13 -4.49 -3.76
CA LYS A 426 25.60 -3.69 -4.88
C LYS A 426 26.50 -2.52 -5.25
N GLY A 427 27.73 -2.48 -4.72
CA GLY A 427 28.67 -1.36 -4.87
C GLY A 427 28.29 -0.11 -4.06
N ILE A 428 27.23 -0.17 -3.25
CA ILE A 428 26.76 0.98 -2.46
C ILE A 428 27.60 1.08 -1.20
N TYR A 429 28.56 2.01 -1.16
CA TYR A 429 29.43 2.20 0.00
C TYR A 429 28.87 3.21 1.00
N GLN A 430 27.93 4.05 0.59
CA GLN A 430 27.33 5.07 1.46
C GLN A 430 25.88 5.36 1.07
N ILE A 431 25.04 5.47 2.09
CA ILE A 431 23.67 6.01 2.03
C ILE A 431 23.55 7.03 3.17
N THR A 432 23.11 8.24 2.87
CA THR A 432 22.77 9.24 3.90
C THR A 432 21.28 9.57 3.87
N TYR A 433 20.78 10.02 5.01
CA TYR A 433 19.37 10.28 5.23
C TYR A 433 19.16 11.70 5.77
N ASN A 434 18.02 12.29 5.42
CA ASN A 434 17.56 13.53 6.01
C ASN A 434 16.79 13.27 7.32
N TYR A 435 16.25 14.33 7.94
CA TYR A 435 15.54 14.22 9.23
C TYR A 435 14.21 13.42 9.15
N LEU A 436 13.69 13.17 7.94
CA LEU A 436 12.51 12.33 7.71
C LEU A 436 12.85 10.84 7.57
N ASN A 437 14.13 10.46 7.71
CA ASN A 437 14.66 9.14 7.37
C ASN A 437 14.49 8.78 5.88
N LEU A 438 14.37 9.79 5.00
CA LEU A 438 14.39 9.60 3.55
C LEU A 438 15.83 9.69 3.04
N PRO A 439 16.27 8.78 2.15
CA PRO A 439 17.63 8.79 1.67
C PRO A 439 17.84 9.97 0.72
N ASN A 440 18.84 10.80 0.98
CA ASN A 440 19.14 11.99 0.18
C ASN A 440 20.44 11.88 -0.63
N TYR A 441 21.27 10.87 -0.35
CA TYR A 441 22.47 10.59 -1.15
C TYR A 441 22.84 9.09 -1.14
N TYR A 442 23.28 8.60 -2.30
CA TYR A 442 23.95 7.31 -2.47
C TYR A 442 25.30 7.49 -3.14
N GLY A 443 26.33 6.92 -2.55
CA GLY A 443 27.64 6.71 -3.15
C GLY A 443 27.76 5.27 -3.65
N ILE A 444 27.97 5.09 -4.95
CA ILE A 444 28.04 3.77 -5.59
C ILE A 444 29.33 3.65 -6.38
N THR A 445 30.05 2.55 -6.21
CA THR A 445 31.22 2.19 -7.02
C THR A 445 30.94 0.85 -7.69
N GLN A 446 30.99 0.82 -9.03
CA GLN A 446 30.88 -0.42 -9.79
C GLN A 446 32.13 -0.65 -10.64
N SER A 447 32.54 -1.90 -10.76
CA SER A 447 33.64 -2.31 -11.62
C SER A 447 33.15 -2.46 -13.06
N ASP A 448 33.69 -1.66 -13.97
CA ASP A 448 33.51 -1.84 -15.40
C ASP A 448 34.57 -2.84 -15.92
N PRO A 449 34.17 -3.96 -16.54
CA PRO A 449 35.09 -4.98 -17.05
C PRO A 449 36.16 -4.45 -18.01
N PHE A 450 35.93 -3.28 -18.64
CA PHE A 450 36.84 -2.69 -19.62
C PHE A 450 37.51 -1.39 -19.15
N PHE A 451 36.97 -0.74 -18.12
CA PHE A 451 37.37 0.62 -17.72
C PHE A 451 37.66 0.81 -16.23
N GLY A 452 37.70 -0.28 -15.44
CA GLY A 452 38.02 -0.23 -14.02
C GLY A 452 36.86 0.28 -13.15
N ALA A 453 37.15 0.68 -11.91
CA ALA A 453 36.11 1.14 -10.98
C ALA A 453 35.57 2.51 -11.41
N LYS A 454 34.24 2.62 -11.55
CA LYS A 454 33.51 3.85 -11.82
C LYS A 454 32.64 4.22 -10.63
N ASN A 455 32.63 5.51 -10.32
CA ASN A 455 31.80 6.08 -9.27
C ASN A 455 30.54 6.70 -9.86
N TYR A 456 29.45 6.50 -9.13
CA TYR A 456 28.14 7.04 -9.41
C TYR A 456 27.60 7.67 -8.13
N ASN A 457 26.94 8.81 -8.28
CA ASN A 457 26.26 9.46 -7.17
C ASN A 457 24.79 9.67 -7.52
N LEU A 458 23.91 9.36 -6.56
CA LEU A 458 22.50 9.70 -6.63
C LEU A 458 22.19 10.70 -5.53
N PHE A 459 21.57 11.83 -5.87
CA PHE A 459 21.05 12.80 -4.93
C PHE A 459 19.53 12.87 -5.05
N TYR A 460 18.85 12.95 -3.92
CA TYR A 460 17.40 13.12 -3.87
C TYR A 460 17.04 14.34 -3.03
N PHE A 461 16.08 15.11 -3.55
CA PHE A 461 15.57 16.32 -2.91
C PHE A 461 14.10 16.12 -2.59
N TYR A 462 13.71 16.51 -1.38
CA TYR A 462 12.37 16.32 -0.86
C TYR A 462 11.79 17.62 -0.34
N ARG A 463 10.47 17.72 -0.35
CA ARG A 463 9.72 18.67 0.48
C ARG A 463 9.65 18.17 1.92
N ALA A 464 9.42 19.09 2.85
CA ALA A 464 9.26 18.78 4.27
C ALA A 464 8.06 17.85 4.59
N ASP A 465 7.14 17.68 3.64
CA ASP A 465 6.04 16.71 3.70
C ASP A 465 6.45 15.28 3.25
N GLY A 466 7.70 15.09 2.80
CA GLY A 466 8.25 13.82 2.31
C GLY A 466 8.11 13.60 0.81
N THR A 467 7.53 14.55 0.06
CA THR A 467 7.39 14.42 -1.40
C THR A 467 8.74 14.61 -2.09
N LYS A 468 9.19 13.64 -2.90
CA LYS A 468 10.36 13.81 -3.77
C LYS A 468 10.09 14.83 -4.87
N ILE A 469 10.98 15.80 -5.03
CA ILE A 469 10.85 16.91 -6.01
C ILE A 469 11.93 16.94 -7.07
N SER A 470 13.10 16.35 -6.79
CA SER A 470 14.16 16.22 -7.78
C SER A 470 15.06 15.04 -7.46
N LYS A 471 15.65 14.45 -8.50
CA LYS A 471 16.77 13.52 -8.37
C LYS A 471 17.89 13.92 -9.32
N THR A 472 19.12 13.68 -8.90
CA THR A 472 20.32 13.88 -9.73
C THR A 472 21.13 12.61 -9.75
N TYR A 473 21.32 12.04 -10.93
CA TYR A 473 22.27 10.98 -11.20
C TYR A 473 23.52 11.57 -11.84
N SER A 474 24.68 11.22 -11.32
CA SER A 474 25.96 11.59 -11.93
C SER A 474 26.89 10.40 -12.01
N SER A 475 27.65 10.31 -13.10
CA SER A 475 28.66 9.28 -13.33
C SER A 475 29.96 9.90 -13.84
N GLY A 476 31.10 9.31 -13.45
CA GLY A 476 32.45 9.79 -13.80
C GLY A 476 33.14 10.54 -12.66
N GLY A 477 34.22 11.27 -12.95
CA GLY A 477 34.91 12.12 -11.97
C GLY A 477 36.39 11.79 -11.70
N GLY A 478 37.21 11.78 -12.76
CA GLY A 478 38.68 11.89 -12.68
C GLY A 478 39.18 13.08 -13.50
N LYS A 479 40.37 13.62 -13.20
CA LYS A 479 40.97 14.71 -13.99
C LYS A 479 41.05 14.30 -15.48
N GLY A 480 40.36 15.04 -16.36
CA GLY A 480 40.36 14.79 -17.81
C GLY A 480 39.39 13.71 -18.30
N GLN A 481 38.44 13.26 -17.48
CA GLN A 481 37.42 12.27 -17.84
C GLN A 481 36.05 12.91 -18.08
N ASP A 482 35.24 12.27 -18.91
CA ASP A 482 33.85 12.66 -19.15
C ASP A 482 33.03 12.53 -17.86
N SER A 483 32.08 13.45 -17.68
CA SER A 483 31.08 13.35 -16.63
C SER A 483 29.69 13.45 -17.25
N THR A 484 28.81 12.54 -16.85
CA THR A 484 27.39 12.58 -17.24
C THR A 484 26.59 12.99 -16.03
N THR A 485 25.76 14.02 -16.18
CA THR A 485 24.79 14.43 -15.17
C THR A 485 23.39 14.38 -15.76
N GLN A 486 22.50 13.67 -15.09
CA GLN A 486 21.08 13.61 -15.40
C GLN A 486 20.28 14.11 -14.20
N ILE A 487 19.41 15.09 -14.42
CA ILE A 487 18.52 15.62 -13.38
C ILE A 487 17.09 15.32 -13.81
N THR A 488 16.27 14.85 -12.87
CA THR A 488 14.83 14.67 -13.08
C THR A 488 14.06 15.48 -12.05
N ASP A 489 13.24 16.43 -12.50
CA ASP A 489 12.35 17.20 -11.63
C ASP A 489 10.94 16.62 -11.64
N TYR A 490 10.29 16.62 -10.47
CA TYR A 490 8.94 16.13 -10.24
C TYR A 490 8.07 17.30 -9.76
N LEU A 491 7.16 17.75 -10.62
CA LEU A 491 6.34 18.94 -10.36
C LEU A 491 4.85 18.63 -10.57
N ASP A 492 4.14 18.31 -9.49
CA ASP A 492 2.69 18.06 -9.49
C ASP A 492 2.22 17.04 -10.57
N GLY A 493 3.04 16.01 -10.79
CA GLY A 493 2.81 14.96 -11.80
C GLY A 493 3.58 15.15 -13.11
N PHE A 494 4.02 16.36 -13.44
CA PHE A 494 4.87 16.61 -14.61
C PHE A 494 6.31 16.21 -14.30
N GLN A 495 6.92 15.43 -15.19
CA GLN A 495 8.32 15.04 -15.07
C GLN A 495 9.17 15.67 -16.15
N TYR A 496 10.27 16.29 -15.72
CA TYR A 496 11.25 16.90 -16.62
C TYR A 496 12.58 16.19 -16.48
N THR A 497 13.26 15.99 -17.59
CA THR A 497 14.62 15.44 -17.60
C THR A 497 15.58 16.46 -18.19
N TYR A 498 16.74 16.59 -17.56
CA TYR A 498 17.90 17.31 -18.05
C TYR A 498 19.04 16.32 -18.24
N TYR A 499 19.75 16.44 -19.36
CA TYR A 499 20.93 15.63 -19.64
C TYR A 499 22.08 16.54 -20.06
N GLU A 500 23.21 16.36 -19.39
CA GLU A 500 24.47 17.00 -19.73
C GLU A 500 25.58 15.96 -19.76
N ASN A 501 26.31 15.94 -20.87
CA ASN A 501 27.57 15.21 -20.98
C ASN A 501 28.68 16.24 -21.19
N SER A 502 29.51 16.42 -20.15
CA SER A 502 30.72 17.21 -20.27
C SER A 502 31.82 16.30 -20.82
N GLY A 503 32.21 16.50 -22.08
CA GLY A 503 33.38 15.82 -22.65
C GLY A 503 34.68 16.15 -21.91
N PRO A 504 35.83 15.55 -22.28
CA PRO A 504 37.12 15.86 -21.70
C PRO A 504 37.35 17.32 -22.05
N CYS A 505 37.59 18.16 -21.05
CA CYS A 505 37.80 19.58 -21.23
C CYS A 505 39.31 19.83 -21.41
N PRO A 506 39.85 19.94 -22.65
CA PRO A 506 41.29 20.12 -22.88
C PRO A 506 41.87 21.44 -22.30
N TRP A 507 41.02 22.37 -21.89
CA TRP A 507 41.35 23.70 -21.36
C TRP A 507 41.01 23.89 -19.88
N CYS A 508 40.44 22.87 -19.22
CA CYS A 508 40.17 22.94 -17.80
C CYS A 508 41.50 22.89 -17.04
N LYS A 509 41.99 24.08 -16.67
CA LYS A 509 43.23 24.32 -15.95
C LYS A 509 43.27 23.46 -14.67
N THR A 510 44.01 22.36 -14.69
CA THR A 510 44.70 21.93 -13.48
C THR A 510 46.05 22.64 -13.47
N SER A 511 46.37 23.35 -12.40
CA SER A 511 47.54 24.21 -12.24
C SER A 511 48.90 23.48 -12.19
N ILE A 512 49.12 22.46 -13.02
CA ILE A 512 50.40 21.77 -13.17
C ILE A 512 50.55 21.36 -14.64
N THR A 513 51.68 21.74 -15.23
CA THR A 513 52.09 21.57 -16.63
C THR A 513 52.19 20.09 -17.04
N PHE A 514 51.61 19.73 -18.18
CA PHE A 514 51.95 18.50 -18.93
C PHE A 514 52.44 18.91 -20.32
N ASP A 515 53.69 18.57 -20.61
CA ASP A 515 54.39 18.93 -21.84
C ASP A 515 53.70 18.37 -23.10
N GLN A 516 53.68 19.19 -24.14
CA GLN A 516 52.95 19.03 -25.40
C GLN A 516 53.40 17.83 -26.26
N GLU A 517 54.39 17.04 -25.82
CA GLU A 517 54.95 15.93 -26.59
C GLU A 517 54.17 14.60 -26.49
N ASN A 518 53.24 14.44 -25.53
CA ASN A 518 52.45 13.21 -25.38
C ASN A 518 51.08 13.20 -26.10
N LEU A 519 50.75 14.24 -26.89
CA LEU A 519 49.49 14.32 -27.66
C LEU A 519 49.60 13.78 -29.09
N LYS A 520 50.42 12.73 -29.32
CA LYS A 520 50.51 12.04 -30.63
C LYS A 520 49.62 10.78 -30.75
N GLY A 521 48.77 10.51 -29.76
CA GLY A 521 47.69 9.52 -29.88
C GLY A 521 46.39 10.20 -30.26
N GLY A 522 45.99 10.13 -31.53
CA GLY A 522 44.79 10.80 -32.04
C GLY A 522 43.53 10.47 -31.24
N ILE A 523 42.84 11.50 -30.80
CA ILE A 523 41.47 11.40 -30.28
C ILE A 523 40.59 11.00 -31.48
N ILE A 524 40.10 9.75 -31.47
CA ILE A 524 39.18 9.25 -32.50
C ILE A 524 37.78 9.79 -32.18
N GLY A 525 37.34 10.76 -32.97
CA GLY A 525 35.92 11.13 -33.12
C GLY A 525 35.54 12.50 -32.57
N PRO A 526 34.67 13.27 -33.26
CA PRO A 526 34.21 14.56 -32.76
C PRO A 526 33.25 14.33 -31.59
N ILE A 527 33.69 14.72 -30.39
CA ILE A 527 32.82 14.85 -29.23
C ILE A 527 31.81 15.95 -29.58
N LYS A 528 30.57 15.57 -29.87
CA LYS A 528 29.47 16.53 -30.05
C LYS A 528 29.01 16.94 -28.65
N PRO A 529 29.33 18.15 -28.15
CA PRO A 529 28.70 18.65 -26.94
C PRO A 529 27.18 18.70 -27.20
N ILE A 530 26.43 17.87 -26.47
CA ILE A 530 24.98 17.98 -26.45
C ILE A 530 24.69 19.28 -25.71
N LYS A 531 24.01 20.23 -26.36
CA LYS A 531 23.59 21.46 -25.68
C LYS A 531 22.65 21.05 -24.54
N PRO A 532 23.00 21.34 -23.28
CA PRO A 532 22.15 20.98 -22.16
C PRO A 532 20.78 21.64 -22.32
N LYS A 533 19.71 20.85 -22.23
CA LYS A 533 18.33 21.33 -22.38
C LYS A 533 17.40 20.56 -21.46
N TRP A 534 16.50 21.28 -20.81
CA TRP A 534 15.37 20.71 -20.08
C TRP A 534 14.31 20.20 -21.06
N ILE A 535 13.88 18.96 -20.84
CA ILE A 535 12.87 18.28 -21.65
C ILE A 535 11.71 17.93 -20.72
N LEU A 536 10.50 18.42 -21.04
CA LEU A 536 9.28 17.90 -20.44
C LEU A 536 9.05 16.51 -21.03
N ASP A 537 9.08 15.48 -20.19
CA ASP A 537 9.07 14.08 -20.63
C ASP A 537 7.65 13.55 -20.75
N PHE A 538 6.94 13.46 -19.63
CA PHE A 538 5.56 12.96 -19.58
C PHE A 538 4.80 13.45 -18.34
N VAL A 539 3.50 13.16 -18.34
CA VAL A 539 2.58 13.31 -17.20
C VAL A 539 1.75 12.03 -17.06
N PRO A 540 1.48 11.54 -15.83
CA PRO A 540 0.59 10.40 -15.62
C PRO A 540 -0.86 10.75 -15.97
N ILE A 541 -1.57 9.77 -16.50
CA ILE A 541 -3.00 9.85 -16.84
C ILE A 541 -3.73 8.63 -16.29
N SER A 542 -5.06 8.61 -16.39
CA SER A 542 -5.86 7.45 -16.00
C SER A 542 -5.53 6.23 -16.88
N GLY A 543 -4.74 5.30 -16.34
CA GLY A 543 -4.35 4.06 -17.03
C GLY A 543 -3.06 4.13 -17.84
N GLY A 544 -2.19 5.13 -17.61
CA GLY A 544 -0.86 5.18 -18.22
C GLY A 544 -0.24 6.57 -18.17
N PHE A 545 0.34 7.01 -19.28
CA PHE A 545 1.05 8.29 -19.41
C PHE A 545 0.73 9.01 -20.72
N TYR A 546 0.86 10.33 -20.72
CA TYR A 546 0.99 11.10 -21.96
C TYR A 546 2.45 11.56 -22.09
N SER A 547 3.13 11.11 -23.15
CA SER A 547 4.51 11.49 -23.44
C SER A 547 4.54 12.76 -24.29
N PHE A 548 5.16 13.81 -23.76
CA PHE A 548 5.42 15.07 -24.49
C PHE A 548 6.59 14.94 -25.45
N THR A 549 7.53 14.03 -25.16
CA THR A 549 8.68 13.72 -26.03
C THR A 549 8.26 12.97 -27.29
N GLU A 550 7.31 12.04 -27.16
CA GLU A 550 6.77 11.24 -28.26
C GLU A 550 5.46 11.82 -28.83
N ASN A 551 4.87 12.82 -28.17
CA ASN A 551 3.57 13.44 -28.49
C ASN A 551 2.44 12.40 -28.68
N ARG A 552 2.39 11.40 -27.79
CA ARG A 552 1.37 10.32 -27.84
C ARG A 552 1.01 9.78 -26.46
N TYR A 553 -0.13 9.11 -26.41
CA TYR A 553 -0.62 8.39 -25.23
C TYR A 553 0.03 7.00 -25.15
N ILE A 554 0.54 6.66 -23.96
CA ILE A 554 1.07 5.35 -23.60
C ILE A 554 0.14 4.74 -22.56
N TYR A 555 -0.55 3.66 -22.94
CA TYR A 555 -1.51 2.97 -22.07
C TYR A 555 -0.88 1.76 -21.41
N GLN A 556 -1.39 1.38 -20.24
CA GLN A 556 -0.91 0.25 -19.47
C GLN A 556 -2.03 -0.74 -19.16
N TYR A 557 -1.75 -2.02 -19.40
CA TYR A 557 -2.44 -3.10 -18.70
C TYR A 557 -1.75 -3.33 -17.36
N VAL A 558 -2.54 -3.26 -16.29
CA VAL A 558 -2.08 -3.53 -14.93
C VAL A 558 -2.73 -4.81 -14.40
N ASP A 559 -2.00 -5.55 -13.56
CA ASP A 559 -2.58 -6.69 -12.84
C ASP A 559 -3.38 -6.24 -11.60
N HIS A 560 -3.86 -7.20 -10.80
CA HIS A 560 -4.70 -6.92 -9.62
C HIS A 560 -3.99 -6.13 -8.51
N LEU A 561 -2.66 -6.03 -8.54
CA LEU A 561 -1.85 -5.26 -7.59
C LEU A 561 -1.41 -3.91 -8.16
N GLY A 562 -1.77 -3.62 -9.41
CA GLY A 562 -1.34 -2.42 -10.12
C GLY A 562 0.05 -2.53 -10.74
N ASN A 563 0.60 -3.73 -10.93
CA ASN A 563 1.89 -3.89 -11.63
C ASN A 563 1.67 -3.70 -13.13
N ALA A 564 2.48 -2.87 -13.79
CA ALA A 564 2.44 -2.71 -15.24
C ALA A 564 2.87 -4.01 -15.93
N ARG A 565 2.00 -4.63 -16.72
CA ARG A 565 2.27 -5.90 -17.44
C ARG A 565 2.60 -5.68 -18.90
N VAL A 566 1.82 -4.81 -19.56
CA VAL A 566 1.98 -4.47 -20.97
C VAL A 566 1.78 -2.96 -21.12
N ASN A 567 2.76 -2.28 -21.69
CA ASN A 567 2.62 -0.90 -22.15
C ASN A 567 2.37 -0.92 -23.65
N TYR A 568 1.41 -0.14 -24.14
CA TYR A 568 1.07 -0.11 -25.56
C TYR A 568 0.68 1.30 -26.02
N ALA A 569 0.86 1.58 -27.30
CA ALA A 569 0.60 2.88 -27.90
C ALA A 569 0.29 2.75 -29.39
N LYS A 570 -0.21 3.83 -30.02
CA LYS A 570 -0.20 3.93 -31.48
C LYS A 570 1.16 4.43 -31.95
N ASN A 571 1.72 3.80 -32.98
CA ASN A 571 2.91 4.31 -33.66
C ASN A 571 2.57 5.48 -34.61
N SER A 572 3.59 6.03 -35.27
CA SER A 572 3.42 7.16 -36.20
C SER A 572 2.51 6.86 -37.40
N SER A 573 2.33 5.58 -37.75
CA SER A 573 1.41 5.12 -38.80
C SER A 573 -0.01 4.86 -38.28
N GLY A 574 -0.27 5.11 -36.99
CA GLY A 574 -1.56 4.88 -36.35
C GLY A 574 -1.86 3.42 -36.00
N ILE A 575 -0.88 2.52 -36.13
CA ILE A 575 -1.01 1.10 -35.81
C ILE A 575 -0.71 0.90 -34.31
N LEU A 576 -1.49 0.04 -33.65
CA LEU A 576 -1.31 -0.32 -32.25
C LEU A 576 -0.07 -1.21 -32.09
N GLU A 577 0.82 -0.87 -31.16
CA GLU A 577 2.03 -1.62 -30.85
C GLU A 577 2.21 -1.79 -29.34
N ILE A 578 2.83 -2.90 -28.95
CA ILE A 578 3.32 -3.11 -27.57
C ILE A 578 4.70 -2.45 -27.47
N VAL A 579 4.85 -1.56 -26.49
CA VAL A 579 6.07 -0.78 -26.25
C VAL A 579 6.95 -1.42 -25.19
N ASP A 580 6.35 -2.11 -24.22
CA ASP A 580 7.07 -2.80 -23.15
C ASP A 580 6.25 -3.96 -22.59
N THR A 581 6.91 -5.02 -22.14
CA THR A 581 6.28 -6.13 -21.40
C THR A 581 7.08 -6.44 -20.15
N ASN A 582 6.38 -6.64 -19.03
CA ASN A 582 7.02 -6.90 -17.75
C ASN A 582 6.37 -8.11 -17.06
N ASN A 583 7.21 -9.00 -16.55
CA ASN A 583 6.81 -10.17 -15.78
C ASN A 583 7.63 -10.20 -14.51
N TYR A 584 6.99 -10.42 -13.37
CA TYR A 584 7.65 -10.27 -12.08
C TYR A 584 7.72 -11.62 -11.34
N TYR A 585 8.82 -11.83 -10.63
CA TYR A 585 8.83 -12.74 -9.48
C TYR A 585 7.83 -12.23 -8.42
N PRO A 586 7.32 -13.10 -7.53
CA PRO A 586 6.36 -12.71 -6.49
C PRO A 586 6.75 -11.49 -5.66
N PHE A 587 8.02 -11.34 -5.26
CA PHE A 587 8.52 -10.17 -4.53
C PHE A 587 8.87 -8.96 -5.43
N GLY A 588 8.54 -8.99 -6.72
CA GLY A 588 8.59 -7.81 -7.59
C GLY A 588 9.86 -7.61 -8.39
N LEU A 589 10.84 -8.53 -8.31
CA LEU A 589 11.97 -8.51 -9.24
C LEU A 589 11.46 -8.79 -10.66
N ASN A 590 11.88 -8.01 -11.64
CA ASN A 590 11.49 -8.24 -13.04
C ASN A 590 12.24 -9.46 -13.60
N HIS A 591 11.57 -10.26 -14.44
CA HIS A 591 12.21 -11.37 -15.14
C HIS A 591 13.28 -10.82 -16.09
N ILE A 592 14.45 -11.46 -16.07
CA ILE A 592 15.54 -11.15 -16.99
C ILE A 592 15.54 -12.26 -18.03
N GLY A 593 15.02 -11.98 -19.23
CA GLY A 593 14.99 -12.89 -20.38
C GLY A 593 15.44 -12.17 -21.66
N GLY A 594 16.05 -12.89 -22.60
CA GLY A 594 16.36 -12.37 -23.94
C GLY A 594 17.55 -11.38 -24.07
N GLY A 595 18.57 -11.44 -23.21
CA GLY A 595 19.85 -10.73 -23.41
C GLY A 595 19.80 -9.18 -23.40
N SER A 596 18.64 -8.59 -23.13
CA SER A 596 18.44 -7.14 -23.11
C SER A 596 18.41 -6.64 -21.67
N LYS A 597 19.25 -5.65 -21.35
CA LYS A 597 19.23 -4.96 -20.05
C LYS A 597 17.93 -4.15 -19.96
N GLY A 598 17.25 -4.20 -18.82
CA GLY A 598 16.07 -3.37 -18.56
C GLY A 598 16.40 -1.90 -18.81
N LEU A 599 15.65 -1.25 -19.70
CA LEU A 599 15.83 0.16 -20.00
C LEU A 599 15.38 0.98 -18.79
N LEU A 600 16.29 1.79 -18.23
CA LEU A 600 15.95 2.88 -17.32
C LEU A 600 15.78 4.17 -18.14
N GLY A 601 14.67 4.87 -17.94
CA GLY A 601 14.38 6.14 -18.58
C GLY A 601 12.89 6.43 -18.72
N GLY A 602 12.51 7.69 -18.47
CA GLY A 602 11.15 8.18 -18.66
C GLY A 602 10.07 7.35 -17.97
N TYR A 603 8.93 7.18 -18.63
CA TYR A 603 7.78 6.47 -18.09
C TYR A 603 8.02 4.96 -17.91
N SER A 604 9.01 4.39 -18.61
CA SER A 604 9.34 2.97 -18.52
C SER A 604 9.88 2.56 -17.14
N ASN A 605 10.26 3.52 -16.29
CA ASN A 605 10.66 3.27 -14.90
C ASN A 605 9.50 2.88 -14.00
N TYR A 606 8.25 3.17 -14.37
CA TYR A 606 7.07 2.91 -13.56
C TYR A 606 6.55 1.50 -13.83
N LYS A 607 6.94 0.56 -12.94
CA LYS A 607 6.81 -0.88 -13.15
C LYS A 607 6.00 -1.55 -12.04
N TYR A 608 6.67 -2.14 -11.06
CA TYR A 608 6.04 -2.86 -9.96
C TYR A 608 5.23 -1.89 -9.06
N ASN A 609 3.95 -2.21 -8.82
CA ASN A 609 2.96 -1.38 -8.12
C ASN A 609 2.84 0.07 -8.64
N GLY A 610 3.20 0.31 -9.90
CA GLY A 610 3.28 1.66 -10.48
C GLY A 610 4.32 2.56 -9.81
N LYS A 611 5.33 1.98 -9.13
CA LYS A 611 6.43 2.72 -8.50
C LYS A 611 7.61 2.88 -9.44
N GLU A 612 8.33 3.98 -9.26
CA GLU A 612 9.50 4.33 -10.08
C GLU A 612 10.71 3.51 -9.63
N LEU A 613 11.25 2.71 -10.54
CA LEU A 613 12.54 2.03 -10.38
C LEU A 613 13.68 3.06 -10.49
N GLN A 614 14.49 3.17 -9.44
CA GLN A 614 15.66 4.04 -9.40
C GLN A 614 16.90 3.35 -9.97
N GLU A 615 17.91 4.14 -10.30
CA GLU A 615 19.21 3.70 -10.83
C GLU A 615 19.98 2.81 -9.83
N SER A 616 19.61 2.83 -8.55
CA SER A 616 20.10 1.90 -7.51
C SER A 616 19.51 0.47 -7.61
N GLY A 617 18.53 0.27 -8.50
CA GLY A 617 17.74 -0.96 -8.59
C GLY A 617 16.66 -1.11 -7.51
N MET A 618 16.32 -0.01 -6.82
CA MET A 618 15.29 0.03 -5.77
C MET A 618 14.04 0.76 -6.29
N TYR A 619 12.86 0.34 -5.84
CA TYR A 619 11.61 1.06 -6.12
C TYR A 619 11.37 2.14 -5.09
N ASP A 620 11.02 3.35 -5.54
CA ASP A 620 10.65 4.46 -4.66
C ASP A 620 9.15 4.39 -4.30
N TYR A 621 8.87 4.14 -3.02
CA TYR A 621 7.51 4.09 -2.48
C TYR A 621 7.10 5.37 -1.74
N GLY A 622 7.95 6.42 -1.76
CA GLY A 622 7.74 7.66 -1.02
C GLY A 622 8.41 7.61 0.34
N ALA A 623 7.87 6.83 1.30
CA ALA A 623 8.45 6.78 2.65
C ALA A 623 9.72 5.91 2.75
N ARG A 624 9.91 4.96 1.82
CA ARG A 624 11.01 3.98 1.83
C ARG A 624 11.41 3.56 0.42
N MET A 625 12.64 3.07 0.26
CA MET A 625 13.15 2.45 -0.97
C MET A 625 13.07 0.92 -0.86
N TYR A 626 12.27 0.28 -1.72
CA TYR A 626 12.04 -1.16 -1.73
C TYR A 626 13.11 -1.87 -2.56
N MET A 627 13.68 -2.96 -2.03
CA MET A 627 14.67 -3.79 -2.73
C MET A 627 14.04 -5.10 -3.19
N PRO A 628 13.52 -5.18 -4.44
CA PRO A 628 12.83 -6.37 -4.96
C PRO A 628 13.76 -7.56 -5.15
N ASP A 629 15.05 -7.32 -5.36
CA ASP A 629 16.09 -8.33 -5.52
C ASP A 629 16.31 -9.16 -4.25
N ILE A 630 16.01 -8.60 -3.07
CA ILE A 630 16.17 -9.26 -1.78
C ILE A 630 14.88 -9.31 -0.94
N GLY A 631 13.76 -8.76 -1.45
CA GLY A 631 12.41 -8.89 -0.88
C GLY A 631 12.13 -8.10 0.39
N ARG A 632 12.83 -6.97 0.64
CA ARG A 632 12.70 -6.22 1.92
C ARG A 632 13.05 -4.73 1.82
N TRP A 633 12.79 -4.00 2.89
CA TRP A 633 13.16 -2.59 3.06
C TRP A 633 14.55 -2.42 3.69
N GLY A 634 15.20 -1.29 3.41
CA GLY A 634 16.49 -0.90 4.02
C GLY A 634 16.36 -0.04 5.29
N VAL A 635 15.15 0.46 5.55
CA VAL A 635 14.83 1.37 6.67
C VAL A 635 13.64 0.77 7.44
N LEU A 636 13.59 1.03 8.75
CA LEU A 636 12.45 0.64 9.58
C LEU A 636 11.16 1.28 9.06
N ASP A 637 10.05 0.55 9.13
CA ASP A 637 8.73 1.15 8.89
C ASP A 637 8.50 2.35 9.83
N PRO A 638 8.16 3.54 9.30
CA PRO A 638 7.81 4.70 10.14
C PRO A 638 6.64 4.44 11.10
N GLN A 639 5.90 3.35 10.89
CA GLN A 639 4.78 2.87 11.70
C GLN A 639 5.01 1.45 12.24
N ALA A 640 6.26 1.05 12.42
CA ALA A 640 6.65 -0.28 12.90
C ALA A 640 5.97 -0.68 14.23
N GLU A 641 5.66 0.29 15.09
CA GLU A 641 4.96 0.10 16.37
C GLU A 641 3.55 -0.49 16.23
N LYS A 642 2.96 -0.40 15.03
CA LYS A 642 1.63 -0.92 14.70
C LYS A 642 1.67 -2.36 14.20
N SER A 643 2.82 -2.79 13.70
CA SER A 643 3.07 -4.14 13.16
C SER A 643 4.05 -4.94 14.04
N ARG A 644 3.87 -4.91 15.37
CA ARG A 644 4.80 -5.51 16.36
C ARG A 644 5.08 -7.01 16.18
N ARG A 645 4.21 -7.72 15.46
CA ARG A 645 4.33 -9.17 15.18
C ARG A 645 5.17 -9.49 13.96
N PHE A 646 5.54 -8.49 13.18
CA PHE A 646 6.28 -8.63 11.94
C PHE A 646 7.63 -7.93 12.05
N SER A 647 8.58 -8.37 11.24
CA SER A 647 9.83 -7.63 11.09
C SER A 647 9.54 -6.22 10.57
N PRO A 648 10.11 -5.17 11.17
CA PRO A 648 9.89 -3.79 10.74
C PRO A 648 10.53 -3.47 9.37
N TYR A 649 11.27 -4.43 8.80
CA TYR A 649 11.85 -4.35 7.46
C TYR A 649 11.13 -5.24 6.43
N SER A 650 10.12 -6.02 6.84
CA SER A 650 9.40 -6.92 5.93
C SER A 650 8.55 -6.14 4.93
N TYR A 651 8.46 -6.66 3.70
CA TYR A 651 7.58 -6.11 2.66
C TYR A 651 6.26 -6.87 2.62
N ALA A 652 5.14 -6.13 2.56
CA ALA A 652 3.79 -6.66 2.34
C ALA A 652 3.43 -7.86 3.26
N LEU A 653 3.86 -7.82 4.53
CA LEU A 653 3.70 -8.90 5.51
C LEU A 653 4.19 -10.28 5.03
N ASN A 654 5.16 -10.29 4.10
CA ASN A 654 5.67 -11.46 3.38
C ASN A 654 4.61 -12.17 2.51
N ASN A 655 3.55 -11.47 2.08
CA ASN A 655 2.55 -11.95 1.14
C ASN A 655 2.28 -10.90 0.04
N PRO A 656 3.26 -10.67 -0.85
CA PRO A 656 3.21 -9.63 -1.89
C PRO A 656 2.22 -9.94 -3.02
N ILE A 657 1.57 -11.10 -3.01
CA ILE A 657 0.55 -11.50 -3.99
C ILE A 657 -0.83 -10.97 -3.59
N ARG A 658 -1.03 -10.70 -2.30
CA ARG A 658 -2.29 -10.21 -1.75
C ARG A 658 -2.19 -8.79 -1.23
N PHE A 659 -1.06 -8.43 -0.61
CA PHE A 659 -0.86 -7.13 -0.02
C PHE A 659 0.12 -6.29 -0.85
N THR A 660 -0.10 -4.99 -0.79
CA THR A 660 0.77 -3.96 -1.36
C THR A 660 0.99 -2.92 -0.27
N ASP A 661 2.15 -2.27 -0.25
CA ASP A 661 2.40 -1.12 0.62
C ASP A 661 2.29 0.16 -0.23
N PRO A 662 1.18 0.93 -0.21
CA PRO A 662 0.97 2.00 -1.19
C PRO A 662 1.91 3.20 -1.03
N ASP A 663 2.38 3.50 0.20
CA ASP A 663 3.18 4.69 0.53
C ASP A 663 4.46 4.37 1.33
N GLY A 664 4.78 3.09 1.54
CA GLY A 664 5.92 2.65 2.33
C GLY A 664 5.68 2.70 3.85
N ARG A 665 4.44 2.57 4.34
CA ARG A 665 4.05 2.62 5.77
C ARG A 665 3.06 1.50 6.14
N SER A 666 2.93 1.20 7.44
CA SER A 666 1.99 0.19 7.98
C SER A 666 0.53 0.29 7.47
N GLU A 667 -0.17 -0.85 7.51
CA GLU A 667 -1.62 -1.01 7.28
C GLU A 667 -2.40 -0.55 8.54
N LEU A 668 -3.44 0.30 8.44
CA LEU A 668 -4.05 1.06 9.58
C LEU A 668 -5.59 1.01 9.67
N ASP A 669 -6.22 0.94 10.89
CA ASP A 669 -7.70 0.83 11.16
C ASP A 669 -8.27 1.51 12.48
N TRP A 670 -9.59 1.39 12.81
CA TRP A 670 -10.45 2.06 13.86
C TRP A 670 -11.17 1.10 14.88
N ILE A 671 -11.56 1.56 16.10
CA ILE A 671 -12.30 0.75 17.12
C ILE A 671 -13.56 1.43 17.71
N ARG A 672 -14.49 0.68 18.31
CA ARG A 672 -15.70 1.19 19.03
C ARG A 672 -15.69 0.77 20.50
N LYS A 673 -15.89 1.71 21.42
CA LYS A 673 -15.91 1.50 22.87
C LYS A 673 -17.11 2.21 23.48
N ASP A 674 -17.89 1.50 24.29
CA ASP A 674 -19.10 2.02 24.96
C ASP A 674 -20.05 2.73 23.97
N GLY A 675 -20.23 2.15 22.77
CA GLY A 675 -21.06 2.73 21.72
C GLY A 675 -20.44 3.89 20.94
N VAL A 676 -19.24 4.38 21.28
CA VAL A 676 -18.53 5.49 20.63
C VAL A 676 -17.34 4.99 19.81
N TRP A 677 -17.23 5.41 18.55
CA TRP A 677 -16.08 5.09 17.70
C TRP A 677 -14.90 5.98 18.05
N GLN A 678 -13.75 5.37 18.30
CA GLN A 678 -12.52 6.02 18.68
C GLN A 678 -11.39 5.50 17.81
N TYR A 679 -10.58 6.40 17.30
CA TYR A 679 -9.38 6.02 16.58
C TYR A 679 -8.34 5.52 17.58
N ASN A 680 -7.88 4.28 17.38
CA ASN A 680 -6.81 3.72 18.19
C ASN A 680 -5.71 3.18 17.28
N GLU A 681 -4.64 3.96 17.18
CA GLU A 681 -3.48 3.69 16.35
C GLU A 681 -2.75 2.38 16.66
N ASN A 682 -3.07 1.73 17.79
CA ASN A 682 -2.47 0.47 18.23
C ASN A 682 -3.29 -0.78 17.84
N ILE A 683 -4.42 -0.63 17.14
CA ILE A 683 -5.32 -1.73 16.78
C ILE A 683 -5.56 -1.75 15.27
N THR A 684 -5.10 -2.82 14.61
CA THR A 684 -5.15 -2.99 13.15
C THR A 684 -5.92 -4.24 12.72
N THR A 685 -6.55 -4.94 13.67
CA THR A 685 -7.37 -6.14 13.41
C THR A 685 -8.51 -6.28 14.40
N ALA A 686 -9.65 -6.85 13.97
CA ALA A 686 -10.79 -7.13 14.84
C ALA A 686 -10.44 -8.01 16.06
N GLN A 687 -9.49 -8.94 15.91
CA GLN A 687 -9.05 -9.85 16.99
C GLN A 687 -8.21 -9.16 18.07
N GLN A 688 -7.57 -8.03 17.76
CA GLN A 688 -6.88 -7.20 18.74
C GLN A 688 -7.90 -6.32 19.48
N ALA A 689 -8.88 -5.77 18.76
CA ALA A 689 -9.96 -4.96 19.33
C ALA A 689 -10.79 -5.73 20.38
N GLN A 690 -11.12 -7.00 20.10
CA GLN A 690 -11.86 -7.88 21.03
C GLN A 690 -11.15 -8.17 22.36
N LYS A 691 -9.84 -7.90 22.47
CA LYS A 691 -9.07 -8.13 23.71
C LYS A 691 -9.06 -6.91 24.65
N LEU A 692 -9.62 -5.78 24.22
CA LEU A 692 -9.69 -4.56 25.03
C LEU A 692 -11.00 -4.50 25.84
N PRO A 693 -10.95 -4.16 27.14
CA PRO A 693 -12.15 -4.02 27.96
C PRO A 693 -13.02 -2.84 27.52
N GLY A 694 -14.33 -3.12 27.35
CA GLY A 694 -15.35 -2.17 26.93
C GLY A 694 -15.44 -1.93 25.41
N VAL A 695 -14.57 -2.56 24.61
CA VAL A 695 -14.58 -2.41 23.15
C VAL A 695 -15.61 -3.37 22.54
N ASP A 696 -16.58 -2.80 21.83
CA ASP A 696 -17.75 -3.47 21.28
C ASP A 696 -17.81 -3.39 19.74
N GLY A 697 -16.75 -2.89 19.08
CA GLY A 697 -16.64 -2.95 17.62
C GLY A 697 -15.25 -2.61 17.06
N PHE A 698 -15.05 -2.92 15.78
CA PHE A 698 -13.85 -2.63 15.00
C PHE A 698 -14.25 -2.22 13.58
N ALA A 699 -13.53 -1.27 12.98
CA ALA A 699 -13.77 -0.72 11.65
C ALA A 699 -12.43 -0.45 10.96
N GLU A 700 -12.31 -0.66 9.66
CA GLU A 700 -11.08 -0.31 8.93
C GLU A 700 -10.95 1.19 8.65
N ASN A 701 -9.77 1.70 8.25
CA ASN A 701 -9.69 3.06 7.71
C ASN A 701 -10.47 3.21 6.41
N GLY A 702 -11.14 4.35 6.27
CA GLY A 702 -12.09 4.60 5.19
C GLY A 702 -13.43 3.90 5.39
N THR A 703 -13.69 3.36 6.58
CA THR A 703 -14.97 2.73 6.89
C THR A 703 -16.06 3.76 7.10
N VAL A 704 -17.19 3.54 6.43
CA VAL A 704 -18.38 4.38 6.55
C VAL A 704 -19.38 3.76 7.54
N LEU A 705 -19.76 4.55 8.54
CA LEU A 705 -20.79 4.22 9.51
C LEU A 705 -22.12 4.84 9.11
N ALA A 706 -23.18 4.04 9.12
CA ALA A 706 -24.54 4.54 8.93
C ALA A 706 -25.15 4.97 10.27
N ASN A 707 -25.90 6.08 10.27
CA ASN A 707 -26.59 6.61 11.45
C ASN A 707 -25.66 6.91 12.65
N ALA A 708 -24.43 7.36 12.36
CA ALA A 708 -23.46 7.79 13.36
C ALA A 708 -23.46 9.31 13.50
N SER A 709 -22.92 9.84 14.61
CA SER A 709 -22.75 11.27 14.87
C SER A 709 -21.33 11.55 15.34
N ILE A 710 -20.71 12.61 14.82
CA ILE A 710 -19.45 13.14 15.34
C ILE A 710 -19.77 14.04 16.54
N ASP A 711 -19.11 13.80 17.68
CA ASP A 711 -19.22 14.57 18.93
C ASP A 711 -20.66 14.85 19.44
N GLY A 712 -21.58 13.91 19.19
CA GLY A 712 -22.98 14.01 19.64
C GLY A 712 -23.85 14.96 18.82
N GLY A 713 -23.40 15.38 17.63
CA GLY A 713 -24.16 16.21 16.70
C GLY A 713 -25.29 15.48 15.96
N LYS A 714 -25.70 16.03 14.79
CA LYS A 714 -26.67 15.40 13.87
C LYS A 714 -26.24 13.95 13.55
N ARG A 715 -27.17 13.07 13.16
CA ARG A 715 -26.87 11.67 12.79
C ARG A 715 -27.01 11.45 11.28
N GLY A 716 -26.14 10.61 10.70
CA GLY A 716 -26.11 10.28 9.26
C GLY A 716 -24.90 9.43 8.90
N PHE A 717 -24.40 9.51 7.66
CA PHE A 717 -23.23 8.73 7.25
C PHE A 717 -21.94 9.44 7.66
N VAL A 718 -21.04 8.70 8.31
CA VAL A 718 -19.77 9.24 8.81
C VAL A 718 -18.66 8.31 8.35
N GLN A 719 -17.70 8.83 7.60
CA GLN A 719 -16.49 8.11 7.23
C GLN A 719 -15.43 8.28 8.31
N LEU A 720 -14.87 7.16 8.74
CA LEU A 720 -13.75 7.07 9.65
C LEU A 720 -12.44 7.09 8.85
N ASN A 721 -11.66 8.17 8.94
CA ASN A 721 -10.48 8.40 8.11
C ASN A 721 -9.14 8.11 8.79
N LYS A 722 -8.09 7.97 7.99
CA LYS A 722 -6.72 7.78 8.50
C LYS A 722 -6.32 8.96 9.39
N GLY A 723 -5.76 8.68 10.57
CA GLY A 723 -5.28 9.71 11.50
C GLY A 723 -6.32 10.20 12.51
N GLY A 724 -7.45 9.51 12.64
CA GLY A 724 -8.45 9.78 13.68
C GLY A 724 -9.41 10.92 13.38
N THR A 725 -9.45 11.39 12.14
CA THR A 725 -10.46 12.31 11.65
C THR A 725 -11.70 11.55 11.20
N ALA A 726 -12.89 12.08 11.47
CA ALA A 726 -14.13 11.53 10.95
C ALA A 726 -14.80 12.61 10.10
N ASP A 727 -15.21 12.25 8.90
CA ASP A 727 -15.87 13.18 7.96
C ASP A 727 -17.34 12.81 7.82
N TRP A 728 -18.18 13.83 7.79
CA TRP A 728 -19.58 13.68 7.40
C TRP A 728 -19.65 13.37 5.91
N LEU A 729 -20.24 12.22 5.58
CA LEU A 729 -20.62 11.92 4.21
C LEU A 729 -22.04 12.44 4.04
N ASP A 730 -22.19 13.45 3.20
CA ASP A 730 -23.51 14.01 2.91
C ASP A 730 -24.40 12.90 2.32
N THR A 731 -25.69 12.92 2.64
CA THR A 731 -26.67 11.89 2.20
C THR A 731 -26.80 11.73 0.69
N ASP A 732 -26.08 12.57 -0.04
CA ASP A 732 -26.12 12.81 -1.46
C ASP A 732 -24.85 12.22 -2.15
N GLU A 733 -23.93 11.61 -1.39
CA GLU A 733 -22.86 10.72 -1.89
C GLU A 733 -23.39 9.30 -2.20
N LEU A 734 -24.27 9.21 -3.18
CA LEU A 734 -25.07 8.01 -3.46
C LEU A 734 -24.36 6.96 -4.34
N GLY A 735 -23.17 6.55 -3.89
CA GLY A 735 -22.55 5.26 -4.18
C GLY A 735 -22.78 4.23 -3.06
N SER A 736 -23.79 4.41 -2.21
CA SER A 736 -23.94 3.73 -0.91
C SER A 736 -24.37 2.25 -0.96
N MET A 737 -24.06 1.51 -2.03
CA MET A 737 -23.66 0.11 -1.84
C MET A 737 -22.32 0.01 -1.11
N LYS A 738 -21.40 0.98 -1.23
CA LYS A 738 -20.15 1.03 -0.44
C LYS A 738 -20.40 1.31 1.04
N ALA A 739 -21.28 2.26 1.38
CA ALA A 739 -21.64 2.54 2.78
C ALA A 739 -22.43 1.38 3.42
N ILE A 740 -23.32 0.72 2.65
CA ILE A 740 -24.04 -0.48 3.10
C ILE A 740 -23.09 -1.68 3.19
N PHE A 741 -22.22 -1.94 2.21
CA PHE A 741 -21.21 -3.00 2.29
C PHE A 741 -20.26 -2.76 3.46
N HIS A 742 -19.80 -1.53 3.66
CA HIS A 742 -18.94 -1.21 4.81
C HIS A 742 -19.69 -1.43 6.12
N ALA A 743 -21.01 -1.19 6.16
CA ALA A 743 -21.91 -1.44 7.29
C ALA A 743 -22.41 -2.87 7.52
N LEU A 744 -22.01 -3.83 6.68
CA LEU A 744 -22.28 -5.24 6.94
C LEU A 744 -21.26 -5.79 7.96
N PRO A 745 -21.66 -6.72 8.84
CA PRO A 745 -20.71 -7.42 9.71
C PRO A 745 -19.61 -8.08 8.88
N MET A 746 -18.37 -8.14 9.41
CA MET A 746 -17.25 -8.80 8.74
C MET A 746 -17.53 -10.25 8.29
N SER A 747 -18.47 -10.96 8.94
CA SER A 747 -18.89 -12.31 8.56
C SER A 747 -19.70 -12.38 7.26
N LEU A 748 -20.22 -11.24 6.79
CA LEU A 748 -21.04 -11.09 5.58
C LEU A 748 -20.38 -10.17 4.54
N GLY A 749 -19.09 -9.85 4.72
CA GLY A 749 -18.29 -9.13 3.73
C GLY A 749 -18.18 -7.62 3.92
N GLY A 750 -18.51 -7.08 5.09
CA GLY A 750 -18.30 -5.66 5.39
C GLY A 750 -17.04 -5.30 6.17
N LYS A 751 -16.78 -3.99 6.27
CA LYS A 751 -15.52 -3.39 6.76
C LYS A 751 -15.58 -2.93 8.23
N TRP A 752 -16.74 -3.03 8.87
CA TRP A 752 -16.82 -2.97 10.32
C TRP A 752 -17.66 -4.09 10.91
N THR A 753 -17.49 -4.30 12.21
CA THR A 753 -18.32 -5.21 12.99
C THR A 753 -18.58 -4.59 14.35
N THR A 754 -19.82 -4.70 14.82
CA THR A 754 -20.17 -4.45 16.22
C THR A 754 -20.56 -5.76 16.84
N TRP A 755 -19.95 -6.07 17.96
CA TRP A 755 -20.29 -7.25 18.75
C TRP A 755 -21.42 -6.84 19.68
N THR A 756 -22.53 -7.58 19.64
CA THR A 756 -23.48 -7.51 20.75
C THR A 756 -22.73 -7.95 21.99
N HIS A 757 -22.92 -7.24 23.11
CA HIS A 757 -22.41 -7.65 24.41
C HIS A 757 -23.16 -8.92 24.83
N GLU A 758 -22.82 -10.05 24.22
CA GLU A 758 -22.89 -11.32 24.93
C GLU A 758 -21.67 -11.27 25.84
N ASP A 759 -21.92 -11.06 27.13
CA ASP A 759 -20.93 -11.11 28.19
C ASP A 759 -20.16 -12.43 28.11
N PHE A 760 -19.10 -12.45 27.32
CA PHE A 760 -18.02 -13.40 27.51
C PHE A 760 -17.37 -12.98 28.83
N PRO A 761 -17.38 -13.83 29.87
CA PRO A 761 -16.73 -13.47 31.12
C PRO A 761 -15.25 -13.22 30.81
N GLN A 762 -14.84 -11.95 30.91
CA GLN A 762 -13.43 -11.61 30.89
C GLN A 762 -12.79 -12.32 32.08
N ILE A 763 -11.99 -13.36 31.83
CA ILE A 763 -11.03 -13.82 32.83
C ILE A 763 -9.93 -12.75 32.86
N THR A 764 -10.20 -11.66 33.57
CA THR A 764 -9.18 -10.70 33.97
C THR A 764 -8.29 -11.40 34.98
N ASN A 765 -7.04 -11.68 34.58
CA ASN A 765 -6.02 -12.08 35.52
C ASN A 765 -5.55 -10.83 36.27
N THR A 766 -6.39 -10.34 37.17
CA THR A 766 -6.07 -9.28 38.14
C THR A 766 -6.45 -9.79 39.52
N GLY A 767 -5.48 -10.40 40.19
CA GLY A 767 -5.60 -10.80 41.58
C GLY A 767 -4.28 -11.37 42.06
N GLY A 768 -3.36 -10.48 42.46
CA GLY A 768 -2.14 -10.91 43.12
C GLY A 768 -2.46 -11.55 44.47
N LEU A 769 -2.16 -12.83 44.62
CA LEU A 769 -1.82 -13.46 45.88
C LEU A 769 -0.80 -14.56 45.61
N ALA A 770 0.30 -14.50 46.36
CA ALA A 770 1.37 -15.49 46.33
C ALA A 770 1.00 -16.75 47.14
N ARG A 771 1.50 -17.89 46.66
CA ARG A 771 1.91 -19.14 47.36
C ARG A 771 0.90 -20.28 47.71
N THR A 772 1.36 -21.49 47.32
CA THR A 772 1.47 -22.80 48.02
C THR A 772 0.32 -23.85 48.01
N ASP A 773 0.62 -24.99 47.36
CA ASP A 773 0.34 -26.41 47.70
C ASP A 773 -0.89 -27.16 47.10
N PHE A 774 -0.63 -28.28 46.39
CA PHE A 774 -1.63 -29.31 46.00
C PHE A 774 -1.01 -30.72 46.10
N ASP A 775 -1.71 -31.67 46.75
CA ASP A 775 -1.33 -33.09 46.95
C ASP A 775 -2.21 -34.04 46.10
N ALA A 776 -1.63 -35.12 45.57
CA ALA A 776 -2.11 -35.88 44.40
C ALA A 776 -2.67 -37.29 44.70
N SER A 777 -3.09 -37.58 45.93
CA SER A 777 -3.25 -38.98 46.39
C SER A 777 -4.66 -39.63 46.36
N THR A 778 -5.68 -39.10 45.65
CA THR A 778 -7.07 -39.58 45.86
C THR A 778 -7.93 -40.01 44.66
N TRP A 779 -7.37 -40.38 43.49
CA TRP A 779 -8.17 -40.43 42.25
C TRP A 779 -8.33 -41.79 41.54
N ASP A 780 -8.94 -42.85 42.11
CA ASP A 780 -9.57 -43.95 41.28
C ASP A 780 -10.16 -45.13 42.10
N LYS A 781 -11.50 -45.32 42.18
CA LYS A 781 -12.20 -46.64 42.39
C LYS A 781 -13.68 -46.66 41.91
N PHE A 782 -14.07 -47.66 41.10
CA PHE A 782 -15.47 -48.08 40.81
C PHE A 782 -15.90 -49.30 41.66
N ARG A 783 -17.21 -49.51 41.87
CA ARG A 783 -17.78 -50.60 42.72
C ARG A 783 -18.67 -51.58 41.91
N PRO A 784 -18.97 -52.77 42.47
CA PRO A 784 -19.67 -53.84 41.76
C PRO A 784 -21.14 -53.51 41.46
N GLY A 785 -21.59 -53.70 40.21
CA GLY A 785 -23.00 -53.65 39.83
C GLY A 785 -23.33 -53.09 38.44
N ASP A 786 -22.39 -52.43 37.78
CA ASP A 786 -22.69 -51.69 36.54
C ASP A 786 -22.71 -52.62 35.30
N LYS A 787 -23.82 -52.62 34.53
CA LYS A 787 -23.97 -53.35 33.24
C LYS A 787 -23.84 -52.40 32.04
N VAL A 788 -23.26 -52.91 30.95
CA VAL A 788 -22.87 -52.17 29.73
C VAL A 788 -23.61 -52.71 28.50
N THR A 789 -24.04 -51.85 27.58
CA THR A 789 -24.41 -52.22 26.19
C THR A 789 -23.87 -51.18 25.21
N ASN A 790 -23.47 -51.65 24.01
CA ASN A 790 -22.64 -50.94 23.04
C ASN A 790 -23.44 -50.44 21.83
N LEU A 791 -23.02 -49.32 21.23
CA LEU A 791 -23.37 -48.99 19.85
C LEU A 791 -22.16 -48.38 19.11
N ASP A 792 -21.96 -48.81 17.87
CA ASP A 792 -20.77 -48.59 17.03
C ASP A 792 -20.89 -47.30 16.18
N TRP A 793 -19.76 -46.61 15.96
CA TRP A 793 -19.68 -45.31 15.27
C TRP A 793 -18.84 -45.41 13.99
N GLY A 794 -19.48 -45.79 12.89
CA GLY A 794 -18.94 -45.59 11.54
C GLY A 794 -19.36 -44.23 10.99
N SER A 795 -18.42 -43.49 10.39
CA SER A 795 -18.56 -42.22 9.65
C SER A 795 -18.68 -40.93 10.46
N PHE A 796 -17.53 -40.33 10.81
CA PHE A 796 -17.27 -38.87 10.72
C PHE A 796 -15.76 -38.63 10.87
N VAL A 797 -15.13 -38.01 9.86
CA VAL A 797 -13.67 -37.75 9.81
C VAL A 797 -13.35 -36.45 10.54
N ALA A 798 -12.50 -36.53 11.57
CA ALA A 798 -11.90 -35.38 12.26
C ALA A 798 -10.50 -35.06 11.67
N PRO A 799 -10.03 -33.80 11.66
CA PRO A 799 -8.66 -33.44 11.29
C PRO A 799 -7.66 -34.05 12.28
N SER A 800 -6.62 -34.70 11.76
CA SER A 800 -5.58 -35.34 12.54
C SER A 800 -4.70 -34.33 13.29
N THR A 801 -4.64 -34.44 14.61
CA THR A 801 -3.56 -33.87 15.42
C THR A 801 -2.64 -34.99 15.91
N PHE A 802 -1.42 -35.08 15.37
CA PHE A 802 -0.30 -35.78 15.99
C PHE A 802 0.99 -34.95 15.84
N PRO A 803 1.98 -35.09 16.75
CA PRO A 803 3.25 -34.38 16.70
C PRO A 803 4.24 -35.04 15.74
N ALA A 804 5.22 -34.26 15.30
CA ALA A 804 6.38 -34.69 14.51
C ALA A 804 7.44 -35.39 15.38
N ASP A 805 7.12 -36.53 15.97
CA ASP A 805 8.08 -37.62 16.21
C ASP A 805 7.32 -38.95 16.23
N GLY A 806 7.90 -40.00 15.66
CA GLY A 806 7.21 -41.27 15.39
C GLY A 806 6.88 -42.14 16.60
N SER A 807 6.68 -41.60 17.81
CA SER A 807 6.38 -42.40 19.00
C SER A 807 4.87 -42.45 19.31
N LYS A 808 4.25 -43.62 19.07
CA LYS A 808 2.85 -43.89 19.42
C LYS A 808 2.69 -43.93 20.94
N LYS A 809 1.98 -42.97 21.55
CA LYS A 809 0.99 -43.16 22.65
C LYS A 809 0.42 -41.83 23.20
N MET A 810 -0.91 -41.74 23.16
CA MET A 810 -1.82 -40.83 23.91
C MET A 810 -1.96 -39.36 23.44
N ALA A 811 -3.21 -38.98 23.13
CA ALA A 811 -3.60 -37.60 22.89
C ALA A 811 -3.40 -36.75 24.15
N THR A 812 -2.80 -35.56 24.00
CA THR A 812 -2.55 -34.65 25.12
C THR A 812 -3.87 -34.17 25.74
N TRP A 813 -3.88 -34.01 27.07
CA TRP A 813 -5.05 -33.59 27.86
C TRP A 813 -5.69 -32.29 27.34
N ALA A 814 -4.88 -31.38 26.78
CA ALA A 814 -5.34 -30.13 26.17
C ALA A 814 -6.32 -30.34 25.00
N GLY A 815 -6.13 -31.38 24.17
CA GLY A 815 -7.02 -31.69 23.05
C GLY A 815 -8.38 -32.26 23.47
N ARG A 816 -8.43 -33.00 24.59
CA ARG A 816 -9.68 -33.55 25.14
C ARG A 816 -10.53 -32.48 25.84
N ILE A 817 -9.87 -31.51 26.45
CA ILE A 817 -10.47 -30.34 27.08
C ILE A 817 -11.19 -29.46 26.06
N TYR A 818 -10.57 -29.21 24.90
CA TYR A 818 -11.14 -28.33 23.88
C TYR A 818 -12.44 -28.90 23.27
N ALA A 819 -12.48 -30.23 23.02
CA ALA A 819 -13.67 -30.89 22.48
C ALA A 819 -14.85 -30.94 23.46
N ALA A 820 -14.59 -31.06 24.76
CA ALA A 820 -15.64 -31.06 25.79
C ALA A 820 -16.26 -29.67 26.02
N VAL A 821 -15.44 -28.61 25.91
CA VAL A 821 -15.93 -27.22 26.01
C VAL A 821 -16.75 -26.85 24.77
N TRP A 822 -16.28 -27.23 23.57
CA TRP A 822 -16.99 -26.99 22.32
C TRP A 822 -18.37 -27.68 22.24
N GLY A 823 -18.51 -28.89 22.80
CA GLY A 823 -19.79 -29.59 22.88
C GLY A 823 -20.77 -29.03 23.92
N GLY A 824 -20.25 -28.45 25.02
CA GLY A 824 -21.06 -27.80 26.06
C GLY A 824 -21.64 -26.46 25.62
N ASP A 825 -20.85 -25.66 24.89
CA ASP A 825 -21.26 -24.33 24.45
C ASP A 825 -22.37 -24.39 23.37
N ARG A 826 -22.29 -25.34 22.45
CA ARG A 826 -23.32 -25.56 21.40
C ARG A 826 -24.68 -26.02 21.93
N MET A 827 -24.71 -26.75 23.05
CA MET A 827 -25.97 -27.19 23.70
C MET A 827 -26.63 -26.06 24.50
N ARG A 828 -25.86 -25.05 24.90
CA ARG A 828 -26.35 -23.87 25.63
C ARG A 828 -26.92 -22.81 24.68
N GLU A 829 -26.30 -22.62 23.51
CA GLU A 829 -26.85 -21.82 22.40
C GLU A 829 -28.25 -22.29 21.95
N PHE A 830 -28.50 -23.61 21.98
CA PHE A 830 -29.80 -24.19 21.62
C PHE A 830 -30.91 -23.94 22.66
N SER A 831 -30.55 -23.68 23.92
CA SER A 831 -31.47 -23.37 25.02
C SER A 831 -31.91 -21.90 25.00
N ASP A 832 -31.00 -21.00 24.65
CA ASP A 832 -31.22 -19.55 24.77
C ASP A 832 -32.00 -18.98 23.57
N LEU A 833 -31.99 -19.68 22.43
CA LEU A 833 -32.84 -19.37 21.27
C LEU A 833 -34.36 -19.48 21.57
N PHE A 834 -34.76 -20.27 22.58
CA PHE A 834 -36.17 -20.48 22.94
C PHE A 834 -36.68 -19.60 24.09
N ARG A 835 -35.84 -18.71 24.65
CA ARG A 835 -36.19 -17.91 25.85
C ARG A 835 -36.38 -16.41 25.66
N SER A 836 -35.99 -15.84 24.53
CA SER A 836 -36.29 -14.43 24.26
C SER A 836 -37.53 -14.33 23.38
N GLN A 837 -38.65 -13.83 23.94
CA GLN A 837 -39.63 -12.93 23.32
C GLN A 837 -40.90 -12.88 24.20
N LYS A 838 -41.01 -11.81 24.98
CA LYS A 838 -42.28 -11.30 25.53
C LYS A 838 -42.49 -9.91 24.94
N GLY A 839 -43.51 -9.74 24.10
CA GLY A 839 -44.11 -8.43 23.83
C GLY A 839 -44.21 -8.00 22.36
N SER A 840 -45.45 -7.80 21.93
CA SER A 840 -45.96 -7.06 20.77
C SER A 840 -46.08 -7.77 19.41
N ASP A 841 -47.34 -7.83 18.97
CA ASP A 841 -47.83 -8.30 17.68
C ASP A 841 -47.35 -7.44 16.51
N THR A 842 -46.79 -8.05 15.47
CA THR A 842 -46.86 -7.49 14.10
C THR A 842 -46.75 -8.63 13.07
N VAL A 843 -47.76 -8.72 12.20
CA VAL A 843 -47.85 -9.66 11.07
C VAL A 843 -47.01 -9.14 9.91
N TYR A 844 -46.08 -9.94 9.38
CA TYR A 844 -45.47 -9.71 8.06
C TYR A 844 -45.41 -10.99 7.22
N SER A 845 -46.15 -10.91 6.11
CA SER A 845 -46.15 -11.67 4.84
C SER A 845 -45.46 -13.04 4.74
N SER A 846 -46.27 -14.01 4.29
CA SER A 846 -45.92 -15.31 3.74
C SER A 846 -45.10 -15.23 2.44
N TYR A 847 -43.96 -15.93 2.38
CA TYR A 847 -43.32 -16.34 1.12
C TYR A 847 -43.63 -17.83 0.84
N PRO A 848 -43.97 -18.22 -0.40
CA PRO A 848 -44.22 -19.63 -0.74
C PRO A 848 -42.90 -20.41 -0.74
N THR A 849 -42.83 -21.48 0.05
CA THR A 849 -41.70 -22.41 0.04
C THR A 849 -41.93 -23.48 -1.02
N TRP A 850 -41.09 -23.50 -2.05
CA TRP A 850 -41.00 -24.60 -2.99
C TRP A 850 -39.99 -25.63 -2.50
N THR A 851 -40.31 -26.92 -2.59
CA THR A 851 -39.34 -28.00 -2.44
C THR A 851 -39.26 -28.82 -3.72
N ILE A 852 -38.03 -29.25 -4.03
CA ILE A 852 -37.69 -30.13 -5.13
C ILE A 852 -37.53 -31.53 -4.55
N ASP A 853 -38.26 -32.51 -5.09
CA ASP A 853 -38.05 -33.90 -4.71
C ASP A 853 -36.79 -34.49 -5.34
N GLN A 854 -36.42 -35.71 -4.96
CA GLN A 854 -35.22 -36.39 -5.44
C GLN A 854 -35.21 -36.67 -6.98
N LYS A 855 -36.25 -36.25 -7.71
CA LYS A 855 -36.33 -36.34 -9.18
C LYS A 855 -36.46 -34.97 -9.88
N GLY A 856 -36.36 -33.85 -9.16
CA GLY A 856 -36.18 -32.54 -9.78
C GLY A 856 -37.46 -31.77 -10.14
N SER A 857 -38.65 -32.13 -9.63
CA SER A 857 -39.91 -31.41 -9.93
C SER A 857 -40.48 -30.67 -8.71
N PHE A 858 -41.07 -29.49 -8.94
CA PHE A 858 -41.59 -28.57 -7.91
C PHE A 858 -43.08 -28.82 -7.60
N LYS A 859 -43.45 -28.84 -6.30
CA LYS A 859 -44.86 -28.79 -5.83
C LYS A 859 -45.05 -27.87 -4.62
N ASP A 860 -46.21 -27.23 -4.56
CA ASP A 860 -46.65 -26.30 -3.51
C ASP A 860 -47.46 -27.00 -2.39
N THR A 861 -47.28 -26.61 -1.13
CA THR A 861 -48.20 -27.00 -0.02
C THR A 861 -48.51 -25.84 0.95
N ILE A 862 -49.75 -25.84 1.45
CA ILE A 862 -50.50 -24.77 2.15
C ILE A 862 -50.05 -24.60 3.63
N PRO A 863 -50.04 -23.38 4.22
CA PRO A 863 -49.54 -23.13 5.59
C PRO A 863 -50.57 -23.43 6.70
N GLY A 864 -50.12 -24.09 7.78
CA GLY A 864 -50.91 -24.36 9.00
C GLY A 864 -50.51 -23.49 10.20
N ILE A 865 -51.50 -23.01 10.95
CA ILE A 865 -51.42 -22.08 12.10
C ILE A 865 -51.37 -22.86 13.43
N TRP A 866 -50.55 -22.45 14.41
CA TRP A 866 -50.56 -23.00 15.77
C TRP A 866 -50.60 -21.92 16.88
N HIS A 867 -51.45 -22.13 17.89
CA HIS A 867 -51.61 -21.32 19.12
C HIS A 867 -50.82 -21.90 20.32
N ARG A 868 -50.47 -21.03 21.28
CA ARG A 868 -49.72 -21.33 22.52
C ARG A 868 -50.63 -21.65 23.72
N ARG A 869 -50.20 -22.54 24.62
CA ARG A 869 -50.71 -22.70 26.01
C ARG A 869 -49.56 -22.99 27.00
N ASP A 870 -49.38 -22.04 27.91
CA ASP A 870 -49.05 -22.04 29.35
C ASP A 870 -47.87 -22.85 29.98
N ASP A 871 -46.87 -22.07 30.44
CA ASP A 871 -46.10 -22.04 31.70
C ASP A 871 -45.78 -23.31 32.52
N THR A 872 -44.47 -23.64 32.62
CA THR A 872 -43.76 -24.00 33.87
C THR A 872 -42.23 -23.94 33.70
N LEU A 873 -41.53 -23.37 34.70
CA LEU A 873 -40.08 -23.04 34.76
C LEU A 873 -39.16 -24.26 35.03
N ALA A 874 -37.97 -24.31 34.39
CA ALA A 874 -36.80 -25.08 34.88
C ALA A 874 -35.44 -24.55 34.35
N TYR A 875 -34.43 -24.41 35.22
CA TYR A 875 -33.07 -23.92 34.96
C TYR A 875 -32.11 -25.03 34.42
N PRO A 876 -30.99 -24.68 33.72
CA PRO A 876 -30.09 -25.66 33.09
C PRO A 876 -28.97 -26.14 34.04
N ARG A 877 -28.49 -27.40 33.88
CA ARG A 877 -27.24 -27.89 34.49
C ARG A 877 -26.36 -28.64 33.48
N LEU A 878 -25.11 -28.17 33.40
CA LEU A 878 -24.00 -28.61 32.54
C LEU A 878 -23.26 -29.83 33.14
N ILE A 879 -22.68 -30.68 32.28
CA ILE A 879 -21.81 -31.82 32.64
C ILE A 879 -20.34 -31.46 32.37
N ASP A 880 -19.51 -31.83 33.35
CA ASP A 880 -18.06 -31.66 33.46
C ASP A 880 -17.32 -32.96 33.08
N ARG A 881 -16.04 -32.83 32.74
CA ARG A 881 -15.24 -33.60 31.76
C ARG A 881 -15.02 -35.12 31.92
N THR A 882 -14.53 -35.61 30.77
CA THR A 882 -14.08 -36.92 30.27
C THR A 882 -12.97 -37.65 31.02
N ASP A 883 -13.10 -38.98 31.14
CA ASP A 883 -11.97 -39.92 31.23
C ASP A 883 -11.72 -40.66 29.88
N SER A 884 -10.59 -41.36 29.81
CA SER A 884 -10.03 -42.09 28.66
C SER A 884 -10.92 -43.12 27.96
N SER A 885 -12.12 -43.36 28.47
CA SER A 885 -13.11 -44.32 27.95
C SER A 885 -14.48 -43.70 27.61
N ARG A 886 -14.63 -42.36 27.71
CA ARG A 886 -15.80 -41.58 27.23
C ARG A 886 -17.19 -42.08 27.68
N HIS A 887 -17.44 -42.33 28.96
CA HIS A 887 -18.82 -42.47 29.47
C HIS A 887 -19.16 -41.44 30.58
N ILE A 888 -20.38 -40.89 30.52
CA ILE A 888 -20.98 -39.91 31.44
C ILE A 888 -21.80 -40.65 32.51
N LYS A 889 -21.70 -40.25 33.79
CA LYS A 889 -22.60 -40.71 34.88
C LYS A 889 -23.65 -39.63 35.19
N ILE A 890 -24.92 -39.99 35.27
CA ILE A 890 -25.99 -39.12 35.82
C ILE A 890 -26.49 -39.75 37.12
N LYS A 891 -26.48 -38.96 38.20
CA LYS A 891 -27.04 -39.32 39.50
C LYS A 891 -28.37 -38.58 39.67
N ASN A 892 -29.48 -39.30 39.74
CA ASN A 892 -30.72 -38.73 40.27
C ASN A 892 -30.69 -38.87 41.79
N PHE A 893 -30.90 -37.79 42.54
CA PHE A 893 -31.56 -37.84 43.84
C PHE A 893 -32.21 -36.48 44.14
N LYS A 894 -33.32 -36.56 44.92
CA LYS A 894 -34.18 -35.48 45.42
C LYS A 894 -33.43 -34.24 45.92
#